data_AF-A0A2H3KMP5-F1
#
_entry.id   AF-A0A2H3KMP5-F1
#
_cell.length_a   1.000
_cell.length_b   1.000
_cell.length_c   1.000
_cell.angle_alpha   90.00
_cell.angle_beta   90.00
_cell.angle_gamma   90.00
#
_symmetry.space_group_name_H-M   'P 1'
#
loop_
_entity.id
_entity.type
_entity.pdbx_description
1 polymer ?
#
loop_
_entity_poly.entity_id
_entity_poly.type
_entity_poly.pdbx_seq_one_letter_code
_entity_poly.pdbx_strand_id
1 'polypeptide(L)'
;MHKRSRVRRTRAVAYATLMILMLVVVLIPGGQAGAAVTIFTEMLDNSQGDFARGTVQRTSISADVQSPPGTDLEGAVLLTPIGLLNKWSRDPQTLPNPGVQGHGVAALGNRIYTLAGSQGSLQASTTISSTFWATVDQANGFVVAHGYTDETLPTGATSANDFFLDDPLPPAVVLTADECSGRVQTLAPRSDVAAAALEVPAGSNTGYLYAIGGFIRATQCSQSNLTTPLVQIGTVTADGNITWTANDEGVGFMLPSPPIVDEGPPALGDRKLGVADAAAVIVRTSSDNAFLYVTGGLMVATNLPDLATAAVFYAKIDQTTGRLRHPETNAADDPWLRTSNMPVVPPSGFAGTPGLFDHSAMTSRITVVEDGVTVTRDAIFIAGGYVNPARTFRNEYVYRASVDPDTGALTWSQRPNLANRLVNTEGVARTGLSSFAYNNRLYVVGGTTTSATNSALDSITSAIHNDRFDLQTITEESTEYFIGNNNPANPLLDPLANAGIVIVPARYPEDVQAPAGAGTAWAISLGGRDRNGTTSGVLWRGSIGGLAEANATRRSVEGSYYSRFFDIRIDSDESTAADGAARVLAINWTTEIDRSRNSTADLIIEFRRVRRADARCDEGAFPANTPWVQLDGDRSSSFFSQSGNNRVELKEVFGEEKFNATCFQYRALLTQNGRTAEGGLIPPIDITGTPKLLNISVEKTIPGEPDLWIERFEVSVTEQGRFDSFDLAMKNLHPDGRSETALVGADLFPVVLCVAYSELEQPEPELVVPTLPIENDDDNRVDCAPVYRWVNRAQTTPDVTLALNTGWYTNYNAHPLLPELGQDQPLADLRTLFATPGHYAVAALIDPFNLVAEGGLGKTNNRGENLTEGDTTPLIRRFTILSTNRLYLPTVVR
;
A
#
# COMPACT_ATOMS: atom_id res chain seq x y z
N MET A 1 22.17 92.02 -33.73
CA MET A 1 21.86 90.59 -33.94
C MET A 1 22.56 89.76 -32.86
N HIS A 2 21.90 89.27 -31.80
CA HIS A 2 22.38 88.16 -30.92
C HIS A 2 21.50 87.95 -29.65
N LYS A 3 20.17 87.85 -29.79
CA LYS A 3 19.31 87.43 -28.64
C LYS A 3 18.20 86.42 -28.95
N ARG A 4 17.99 86.00 -30.21
CA ARG A 4 16.92 85.04 -30.56
C ARG A 4 17.37 83.56 -30.67
N SER A 5 18.66 83.23 -30.55
CA SER A 5 19.14 81.84 -30.74
C SER A 5 19.27 81.00 -29.46
N ARG A 6 19.28 81.58 -28.26
CA ARG A 6 19.45 80.82 -27.00
C ARG A 6 18.17 80.09 -26.53
N VAL A 7 16.99 80.63 -26.79
CA VAL A 7 15.71 80.04 -26.32
C VAL A 7 15.28 78.80 -27.12
N ARG A 8 15.72 78.67 -28.38
CA ARG A 8 15.44 77.47 -29.20
C ARG A 8 16.34 76.28 -28.85
N ARG A 9 17.58 76.52 -28.37
CA ARG A 9 18.49 75.45 -27.99
C ARG A 9 18.11 74.76 -26.67
N THR A 10 17.57 75.49 -25.68
CA THR A 10 17.12 74.88 -24.43
C THR A 10 15.84 74.06 -24.58
N ARG A 11 14.92 74.44 -25.47
CA ARG A 11 13.73 73.61 -25.79
C ARG A 11 14.09 72.35 -26.56
N ALA A 12 15.00 72.44 -27.54
CA ALA A 12 15.45 71.28 -28.30
C ALA A 12 16.20 70.26 -27.43
N VAL A 13 17.01 70.73 -26.46
CA VAL A 13 17.66 69.85 -25.49
C VAL A 13 16.64 69.20 -24.57
N ALA A 14 15.67 69.94 -24.02
CA ALA A 14 14.63 69.37 -23.15
C ALA A 14 13.75 68.32 -23.86
N TYR A 15 13.38 68.54 -25.14
CA TYR A 15 12.65 67.53 -25.92
C TYR A 15 13.53 66.31 -26.26
N ALA A 16 14.83 66.51 -26.49
CA ALA A 16 15.76 65.42 -26.70
C ALA A 16 15.99 64.59 -25.42
N THR A 17 16.10 65.21 -24.25
CA THR A 17 16.20 64.47 -22.98
C THR A 17 14.91 63.73 -22.64
N LEU A 18 13.73 64.32 -22.94
CA LEU A 18 12.44 63.66 -22.73
C LEU A 18 12.26 62.45 -23.68
N MET A 19 12.65 62.57 -24.95
CA MET A 19 12.66 61.45 -25.89
C MET A 19 13.65 60.37 -25.50
N ILE A 20 14.85 60.73 -25.03
CA ILE A 20 15.84 59.74 -24.57
C ILE A 20 15.36 59.05 -23.29
N LEU A 21 14.69 59.75 -22.37
CA LEU A 21 14.06 59.11 -21.20
C LEU A 21 12.92 58.17 -21.61
N MET A 22 12.08 58.56 -22.57
CA MET A 22 11.03 57.66 -23.10
C MET A 22 11.63 56.44 -23.83
N LEU A 23 12.72 56.61 -24.57
CA LEU A 23 13.39 55.49 -25.24
C LEU A 23 14.05 54.51 -24.24
N VAL A 24 14.55 55.02 -23.11
CA VAL A 24 15.11 54.19 -22.03
C VAL A 24 14.02 53.46 -21.24
N VAL A 25 12.81 54.01 -21.14
CA VAL A 25 11.65 53.31 -20.54
C VAL A 25 11.11 52.19 -21.45
N VAL A 26 11.23 52.33 -22.78
CA VAL A 26 10.82 51.29 -23.75
C VAL A 26 11.88 50.17 -23.93
N LEU A 27 13.12 50.40 -23.49
CA LEU A 27 14.24 49.43 -23.61
C LEU A 27 14.49 48.62 -22.33
N ILE A 28 13.63 48.72 -21.31
CA ILE A 28 13.64 47.74 -20.22
C ILE A 28 13.17 46.42 -20.84
N PRO A 29 13.99 45.35 -20.86
CA PRO A 29 13.54 44.08 -21.38
C PRO A 29 12.32 43.68 -20.56
N GLY A 30 11.18 43.52 -21.23
CA GLY A 30 10.01 42.88 -20.64
C GLY A 30 10.44 41.49 -20.19
N GLY A 31 10.84 41.37 -18.93
CA GLY A 31 11.08 40.09 -18.30
C GLY A 31 9.76 39.35 -18.37
N GLN A 32 9.70 38.27 -19.14
CA GLN A 32 8.58 37.35 -19.03
C GLN A 32 8.50 36.94 -17.56
N ALA A 33 7.45 37.38 -16.89
CA ALA A 33 7.19 37.00 -15.52
C ALA A 33 6.84 35.51 -15.53
N GLY A 34 7.70 34.68 -14.93
CA GLY A 34 7.33 33.30 -14.63
C GLY A 34 6.09 33.28 -13.73
N ALA A 35 5.16 32.38 -14.03
CA ALA A 35 4.02 32.10 -13.16
C ALA A 35 4.53 31.80 -11.74
N ALA A 36 3.85 32.32 -10.72
CA ALA A 36 4.16 31.96 -9.34
C ALA A 36 3.79 30.48 -9.14
N VAL A 37 4.81 29.70 -8.78
CA VAL A 37 4.74 28.26 -8.55
C VAL A 37 4.33 28.03 -7.10
N THR A 38 3.13 27.49 -6.86
CA THR A 38 2.76 27.00 -5.52
C THR A 38 3.46 25.66 -5.31
N ILE A 39 4.19 25.53 -4.19
CA ILE A 39 4.82 24.28 -3.76
C ILE A 39 4.08 23.81 -2.51
N PHE A 40 3.59 22.57 -2.53
CA PHE A 40 2.99 21.93 -1.36
C PHE A 40 3.57 20.53 -1.19
N THR A 41 3.46 20.01 0.03
CA THR A 41 3.96 18.68 0.40
C THR A 41 2.78 17.73 0.57
N GLU A 42 2.79 16.63 -0.18
CA GLU A 42 1.84 15.54 -0.04
C GLU A 42 2.50 14.39 0.75
N MET A 43 1.91 14.05 1.90
CA MET A 43 2.34 12.90 2.70
C MET A 43 1.95 11.61 1.99
N LEU A 44 2.93 10.72 1.77
CA LEU A 44 2.68 9.42 1.16
C LEU A 44 2.32 8.38 2.24
N ASP A 45 3.22 8.21 3.21
CA ASP A 45 3.05 7.36 4.39
C ASP A 45 3.58 8.09 5.63
N ASN A 46 2.76 8.18 6.70
CA ASN A 46 3.13 8.84 7.95
C ASN A 46 2.60 8.17 9.23
N SER A 47 2.00 6.97 9.12
CA SER A 47 1.40 6.24 10.23
C SER A 47 1.58 4.72 10.10
N GLN A 48 1.34 3.98 11.19
CA GLN A 48 1.38 2.52 11.20
C GLN A 48 0.42 1.92 10.16
N GLY A 49 -0.77 2.51 10.01
CA GLY A 49 -1.79 2.08 9.06
C GLY A 49 -1.37 2.29 7.61
N ASP A 50 -0.67 3.39 7.31
CA ASP A 50 -0.15 3.67 5.97
C ASP A 50 0.94 2.67 5.60
N PHE A 51 1.92 2.50 6.50
CA PHE A 51 3.00 1.54 6.27
C PHE A 51 2.48 0.11 6.12
N ALA A 52 1.43 -0.28 6.84
CA ALA A 52 0.83 -1.61 6.78
C ALA A 52 0.23 -1.97 5.42
N ARG A 53 0.01 -0.98 4.54
CA ARG A 53 -0.44 -1.19 3.15
C ARG A 53 0.71 -1.59 2.21
N GLY A 54 1.96 -1.45 2.65
CA GLY A 54 3.15 -1.88 1.92
C GLY A 54 3.49 -3.36 2.11
N THR A 55 4.57 -3.80 1.48
CA THR A 55 5.13 -5.15 1.63
C THR A 55 6.44 -5.10 2.41
N VAL A 56 6.55 -5.94 3.43
CA VAL A 56 7.66 -6.00 4.39
C VAL A 56 8.50 -7.26 4.18
N GLN A 57 9.82 -7.11 4.09
CA GLN A 57 10.78 -8.19 3.89
C GLN A 57 11.92 -8.04 4.89
N ARG A 58 11.91 -8.87 5.95
CA ARG A 58 12.78 -8.69 7.14
C ARG A 58 12.69 -7.31 7.79
N THR A 59 11.62 -6.59 7.51
CA THR A 59 11.25 -5.35 8.18
C THR A 59 9.98 -5.60 9.00
N SER A 60 9.76 -4.72 9.96
CA SER A 60 8.58 -4.69 10.81
C SER A 60 8.02 -3.28 10.88
N ILE A 61 6.74 -3.19 11.19
CA ILE A 61 6.05 -1.93 11.41
C ILE A 61 5.80 -1.78 12.91
N SER A 62 6.37 -0.74 13.51
CA SER A 62 6.13 -0.37 14.91
C SER A 62 5.22 0.84 15.03
N ALA A 63 4.73 1.05 16.24
CA ALA A 63 4.00 2.24 16.64
C ALA A 63 4.96 3.28 17.28
N ASP A 64 6.12 3.51 16.66
CA ASP A 64 7.09 4.52 17.13
C ASP A 64 6.66 5.94 16.70
N VAL A 65 7.05 6.97 17.47
CA VAL A 65 6.86 8.39 17.12
C VAL A 65 8.20 9.11 17.07
N GLN A 66 8.32 10.11 16.18
CA GLN A 66 9.47 11.02 16.17
C GLN A 66 9.65 11.73 17.53
N SER A 67 10.90 11.79 18.00
CA SER A 67 11.29 12.68 19.10
C SER A 67 12.32 13.71 18.59
N PRO A 68 12.06 15.03 18.65
CA PRO A 68 10.85 15.68 19.20
C PRO A 68 9.65 15.64 18.23
N PRO A 69 8.41 15.72 18.75
CA PRO A 69 7.20 15.69 17.93
C PRO A 69 7.12 16.94 17.05
N GLY A 70 6.96 16.74 15.73
CA GLY A 70 6.95 17.85 14.76
C GLY A 70 5.98 17.69 13.60
N THR A 71 5.86 16.51 13.00
CA THR A 71 5.02 16.30 11.78
C THR A 71 4.53 14.86 11.58
N ASP A 72 4.91 13.94 12.46
CA ASP A 72 4.80 12.50 12.25
C ASP A 72 3.70 11.88 13.11
N LEU A 73 2.92 10.95 12.57
CA LEU A 73 1.95 10.17 13.37
C LEU A 73 2.65 8.91 13.92
N GLU A 74 1.98 8.18 14.80
CA GLU A 74 2.51 6.94 15.36
C GLU A 74 2.67 5.88 14.26
N GLY A 75 3.92 5.49 13.96
CA GLY A 75 4.27 4.57 12.89
C GLY A 75 5.75 4.64 12.49
N ALA A 76 6.42 3.50 12.39
CA ALA A 76 7.74 3.44 11.77
C ALA A 76 7.99 2.11 11.07
N VAL A 77 8.81 2.15 10.02
CA VAL A 77 9.42 0.96 9.41
C VAL A 77 10.82 0.78 9.98
N LEU A 78 11.11 -0.41 10.49
CA LEU A 78 12.41 -0.76 11.06
C LEU A 78 12.75 -2.23 10.80
N LEU A 79 13.95 -2.66 11.19
CA LEU A 79 14.38 -4.05 11.02
C LEU A 79 13.62 -4.99 11.95
N THR A 80 13.28 -6.17 11.42
CA THR A 80 12.42 -7.11 12.13
C THR A 80 13.13 -7.68 13.36
N PRO A 81 12.44 -7.85 14.49
CA PRO A 81 13.06 -8.47 15.66
C PRO A 81 13.34 -9.95 15.43
N ILE A 82 14.46 -10.43 16.01
CA ILE A 82 14.80 -11.84 16.02
C ILE A 82 14.31 -12.48 17.31
N GLY A 83 13.65 -13.65 17.20
CA GLY A 83 13.24 -14.44 18.36
C GLY A 83 11.99 -13.93 19.06
N LEU A 84 11.37 -12.85 18.60
CA LEU A 84 10.19 -12.24 19.21
C LEU A 84 8.92 -12.55 18.43
N LEU A 85 7.91 -13.05 19.13
CA LEU A 85 6.53 -13.06 18.68
C LEU A 85 5.65 -12.64 19.86
N ASN A 86 4.61 -11.83 19.62
CA ASN A 86 3.78 -11.31 20.69
C ASN A 86 3.11 -12.43 21.49
N LYS A 87 2.67 -12.07 22.71
CA LYS A 87 1.95 -12.97 23.59
C LYS A 87 0.75 -13.60 22.88
N TRP A 88 0.73 -14.92 22.80
CA TRP A 88 -0.45 -15.66 22.33
C TRP A 88 -1.55 -15.57 23.37
N SER A 89 -2.77 -15.37 22.87
CA SER A 89 -4.00 -15.43 23.64
C SER A 89 -4.87 -16.58 23.15
N ARG A 90 -5.65 -17.14 24.07
CA ARG A 90 -6.66 -18.13 23.73
C ARG A 90 -7.83 -17.41 23.06
N ASP A 91 -8.29 -17.93 21.94
CA ASP A 91 -9.57 -17.51 21.38
C ASP A 91 -10.71 -18.02 22.29
N PRO A 92 -11.74 -17.20 22.58
CA PRO A 92 -12.91 -17.68 23.32
C PRO A 92 -13.61 -18.85 22.61
N GLN A 93 -13.49 -18.96 21.28
CA GLN A 93 -14.11 -20.01 20.49
C GLN A 93 -13.22 -21.26 20.39
N THR A 94 -13.86 -22.40 20.14
CA THR A 94 -13.20 -23.70 19.97
C THR A 94 -13.73 -24.39 18.72
N LEU A 95 -12.93 -25.30 18.15
CA LEU A 95 -13.39 -26.15 17.06
C LEU A 95 -14.67 -26.92 17.46
N PRO A 96 -15.65 -27.11 16.55
CA PRO A 96 -16.93 -27.80 16.83
C PRO A 96 -16.79 -29.19 17.46
N ASN A 97 -15.69 -29.85 17.14
CA ASN A 97 -15.32 -31.13 17.67
C ASN A 97 -14.17 -30.95 18.67
N PRO A 98 -14.43 -30.90 19.99
CA PRO A 98 -13.36 -30.76 20.97
C PRO A 98 -12.43 -31.97 20.88
N GLY A 99 -11.15 -31.71 20.63
CA GLY A 99 -10.10 -32.74 20.59
C GLY A 99 -9.71 -33.24 19.20
N VAL A 100 -9.58 -32.36 18.20
CA VAL A 100 -9.05 -32.75 16.88
C VAL A 100 -7.53 -32.63 16.82
N GLN A 101 -6.88 -33.64 16.26
CA GLN A 101 -5.45 -33.65 15.89
C GLN A 101 -5.26 -34.22 14.48
N GLY A 102 -4.08 -33.99 13.89
CA GLY A 102 -3.73 -34.56 12.58
C GLY A 102 -4.70 -34.09 11.50
N HIS A 103 -5.15 -32.86 11.57
CA HIS A 103 -6.02 -32.25 10.57
C HIS A 103 -5.15 -31.38 9.66
N GLY A 104 -5.52 -31.30 8.38
CA GLY A 104 -4.91 -30.33 7.47
C GLY A 104 -5.50 -28.96 7.74
N VAL A 105 -4.69 -27.90 7.65
CA VAL A 105 -5.20 -26.51 7.75
C VAL A 105 -4.77 -25.67 6.57
N ALA A 106 -5.61 -24.72 6.20
CA ALA A 106 -5.27 -23.71 5.21
C ALA A 106 -6.06 -22.42 5.46
N ALA A 107 -5.60 -21.31 4.90
CA ALA A 107 -6.31 -20.03 4.93
C ALA A 107 -6.48 -19.46 3.52
N LEU A 108 -7.59 -18.74 3.32
CA LEU A 108 -7.88 -17.94 2.12
C LEU A 108 -8.38 -16.57 2.58
N GLY A 109 -7.56 -15.54 2.41
CA GLY A 109 -7.83 -14.20 2.93
C GLY A 109 -8.06 -14.20 4.44
N ASN A 110 -9.28 -13.88 4.85
CA ASN A 110 -9.69 -13.86 6.25
C ASN A 110 -10.39 -15.15 6.73
N ARG A 111 -10.42 -16.21 5.91
CA ARG A 111 -11.05 -17.48 6.25
C ARG A 111 -10.03 -18.54 6.57
N ILE A 112 -10.36 -19.36 7.56
CA ILE A 112 -9.55 -20.49 8.01
C ILE A 112 -10.33 -21.79 7.78
N TYR A 113 -9.62 -22.83 7.34
CA TYR A 113 -10.18 -24.13 7.01
C TYR A 113 -9.45 -25.23 7.77
N THR A 114 -10.20 -26.17 8.33
CA THR A 114 -9.74 -27.35 9.05
C THR A 114 -10.27 -28.59 8.35
N LEU A 115 -9.40 -29.35 7.70
CA LEU A 115 -9.76 -30.45 6.82
C LEU A 115 -9.51 -31.80 7.51
N ALA A 116 -10.58 -32.56 7.70
CA ALA A 116 -10.54 -33.90 8.29
C ALA A 116 -9.93 -33.91 9.71
N GLY A 117 -9.32 -35.04 10.12
CA GLY A 117 -8.61 -35.16 11.40
C GLY A 117 -9.07 -36.36 12.21
N SER A 118 -8.62 -36.43 13.46
CA SER A 118 -9.05 -37.47 14.39
C SER A 118 -9.31 -36.95 15.80
N GLN A 119 -10.26 -37.57 16.50
CA GLN A 119 -10.56 -37.33 17.91
C GLN A 119 -9.96 -38.42 18.78
N GLY A 120 -9.44 -38.09 19.97
CA GLY A 120 -8.97 -39.06 20.97
C GLY A 120 -7.48 -39.43 20.86
N SER A 121 -7.04 -40.41 21.65
CA SER A 121 -5.63 -40.86 21.66
C SER A 121 -5.27 -41.68 20.42
N LEU A 122 -3.98 -41.76 20.07
CA LEU A 122 -3.46 -42.52 18.92
C LEU A 122 -3.96 -43.99 18.83
N GLN A 123 -4.40 -44.59 19.96
CA GLN A 123 -4.85 -45.98 20.01
C GLN A 123 -6.37 -46.15 19.87
N ALA A 124 -7.16 -45.11 20.17
CA ALA A 124 -8.62 -45.16 20.23
C ALA A 124 -9.29 -44.03 19.43
N SER A 125 -8.63 -43.55 18.36
CA SER A 125 -9.10 -42.38 17.64
C SER A 125 -10.25 -42.65 16.65
N THR A 126 -11.19 -41.72 16.57
CA THR A 126 -12.25 -41.65 15.55
C THR A 126 -11.87 -40.58 14.52
N THR A 127 -11.88 -40.94 13.23
CA THR A 127 -11.55 -39.99 12.15
C THR A 127 -12.75 -39.11 11.79
N ILE A 128 -12.49 -37.90 11.28
CA ILE A 128 -13.49 -36.87 10.94
C ILE A 128 -13.65 -36.76 9.42
N SER A 129 -14.89 -36.65 8.92
CA SER A 129 -15.24 -36.59 7.49
C SER A 129 -15.73 -35.21 7.04
N SER A 130 -15.35 -34.18 7.78
CA SER A 130 -15.85 -32.81 7.63
C SER A 130 -14.70 -31.85 7.41
N THR A 131 -15.01 -30.75 6.72
CA THR A 131 -14.19 -29.55 6.68
C THR A 131 -14.90 -28.49 7.50
N PHE A 132 -14.25 -28.01 8.55
CA PHE A 132 -14.76 -26.88 9.33
C PHE A 132 -14.10 -25.60 8.84
N TRP A 133 -14.88 -24.54 8.68
CA TRP A 133 -14.32 -23.25 8.33
C TRP A 133 -14.98 -22.11 9.08
N ALA A 134 -14.21 -21.04 9.27
CA ALA A 134 -14.64 -19.87 10.01
C ALA A 134 -14.06 -18.59 9.41
N THR A 135 -14.66 -17.46 9.74
CA THR A 135 -14.16 -16.13 9.38
C THR A 135 -13.38 -15.53 10.54
N VAL A 136 -12.26 -14.89 10.25
CA VAL A 136 -11.40 -14.18 11.19
C VAL A 136 -11.55 -12.67 10.97
N ASP A 137 -11.75 -11.94 12.05
CA ASP A 137 -11.61 -10.49 12.05
C ASP A 137 -10.14 -10.11 11.88
N GLN A 138 -9.79 -9.48 10.76
CA GLN A 138 -8.41 -9.13 10.45
C GLN A 138 -7.85 -8.01 11.35
N ALA A 139 -8.69 -7.18 11.97
CA ALA A 139 -8.21 -6.14 12.87
C ALA A 139 -7.72 -6.73 14.20
N ASN A 140 -8.43 -7.75 14.70
CA ASN A 140 -8.28 -8.26 16.07
C ASN A 140 -7.76 -9.71 16.15
N GLY A 141 -7.86 -10.48 15.06
CA GLY A 141 -7.44 -11.87 14.94
C GLY A 141 -8.40 -12.89 15.54
N PHE A 142 -9.59 -12.49 15.98
CA PHE A 142 -10.59 -13.39 16.57
C PHE A 142 -11.46 -14.06 15.51
N VAL A 143 -11.91 -15.28 15.79
CA VAL A 143 -12.98 -15.91 15.01
C VAL A 143 -14.32 -15.20 15.27
N VAL A 144 -15.06 -14.90 14.20
CA VAL A 144 -16.36 -14.21 14.25
C VAL A 144 -17.51 -15.12 13.82
N ALA A 145 -18.69 -14.87 14.38
CA ALA A 145 -19.90 -15.64 14.06
C ALA A 145 -20.43 -15.33 12.66
N HIS A 146 -20.99 -16.34 11.99
CA HIS A 146 -21.57 -16.17 10.65
C HIS A 146 -22.91 -15.42 10.70
N GLY A 147 -23.16 -14.54 9.72
CA GLY A 147 -24.44 -13.84 9.57
C GLY A 147 -24.61 -12.57 10.42
N TYR A 148 -23.54 -12.09 11.06
CA TYR A 148 -23.55 -10.84 11.83
C TYR A 148 -22.57 -9.84 11.22
N THR A 149 -23.05 -8.65 10.85
CA THR A 149 -22.28 -7.61 10.15
C THR A 149 -21.84 -6.45 11.04
N ASP A 150 -22.18 -6.47 12.34
CA ASP A 150 -21.87 -5.38 13.27
C ASP A 150 -20.66 -5.71 14.15
N GLU A 151 -19.76 -4.73 14.33
CA GLU A 151 -18.52 -4.76 15.13
C GLU A 151 -18.71 -5.08 16.62
N THR A 152 -19.94 -5.35 17.05
CA THR A 152 -20.24 -5.84 18.40
C THR A 152 -20.51 -7.33 18.35
N LEU A 153 -19.56 -8.13 18.86
CA LEU A 153 -19.74 -9.57 19.11
C LEU A 153 -21.13 -9.79 19.74
N PRO A 154 -22.04 -10.55 19.10
CA PRO A 154 -23.36 -10.75 19.66
C PRO A 154 -23.19 -11.49 20.99
N THR A 155 -23.68 -10.91 22.06
CA THR A 155 -23.80 -11.55 23.38
C THR A 155 -24.72 -12.79 23.39
N GLY A 156 -25.19 -13.25 22.22
CA GLY A 156 -26.12 -14.35 22.02
C GLY A 156 -25.65 -15.51 21.13
N ALA A 157 -24.48 -15.43 20.48
CA ALA A 157 -23.88 -16.62 19.84
C ALA A 157 -23.30 -17.52 20.94
N THR A 158 -23.79 -18.75 21.06
CA THR A 158 -23.50 -19.62 22.23
C THR A 158 -23.01 -21.01 21.85
N SER A 159 -23.04 -21.38 20.57
CA SER A 159 -22.59 -22.68 20.09
C SER A 159 -21.41 -22.56 19.13
N ALA A 160 -20.50 -23.54 19.13
CA ALA A 160 -19.38 -23.57 18.18
C ALA A 160 -19.83 -23.59 16.71
N ASN A 161 -21.07 -24.04 16.44
CA ASN A 161 -21.67 -24.06 15.11
C ASN A 161 -22.11 -22.67 14.61
N ASP A 162 -22.19 -21.67 15.50
CA ASP A 162 -22.45 -20.28 15.11
C ASP A 162 -21.18 -19.63 14.50
N PHE A 163 -20.00 -20.18 14.82
CA PHE A 163 -18.68 -19.67 14.45
C PHE A 163 -17.96 -20.50 13.40
N PHE A 164 -18.25 -21.80 13.33
CA PHE A 164 -17.69 -22.72 12.37
C PHE A 164 -18.80 -23.39 11.58
N LEU A 165 -18.75 -23.24 10.26
CA LEU A 165 -19.60 -23.99 9.35
C LEU A 165 -18.95 -25.32 8.98
N ASP A 166 -19.78 -26.34 8.78
CA ASP A 166 -19.39 -27.69 8.41
C ASP A 166 -19.72 -27.93 6.93
N ASP A 167 -18.70 -28.20 6.14
CA ASP A 167 -18.83 -28.68 4.77
C ASP A 167 -18.34 -30.13 4.68
N PRO A 168 -19.15 -31.07 4.17
CA PRO A 168 -18.75 -32.47 4.09
C PRO A 168 -17.54 -32.65 3.18
N LEU A 169 -16.51 -33.31 3.69
CA LEU A 169 -15.36 -33.70 2.88
C LEU A 169 -15.75 -34.96 2.08
N PRO A 170 -15.56 -35.01 0.75
CA PRO A 170 -15.95 -36.18 -0.01
C PRO A 170 -15.15 -37.42 0.44
N PRO A 171 -15.71 -38.62 0.30
CA PRO A 171 -15.07 -39.86 0.72
C PRO A 171 -13.65 -40.00 0.17
N ALA A 172 -12.75 -40.51 1.00
CA ALA A 172 -11.46 -40.99 0.54
C ALA A 172 -11.62 -42.31 -0.24
N VAL A 173 -10.80 -42.49 -1.28
CA VAL A 173 -10.73 -43.74 -2.04
C VAL A 173 -9.46 -44.48 -1.66
N VAL A 174 -9.56 -45.77 -1.34
CA VAL A 174 -8.39 -46.65 -1.19
C VAL A 174 -8.38 -47.60 -2.37
N LEU A 175 -7.28 -47.63 -3.10
CA LEU A 175 -7.06 -48.60 -4.17
C LEU A 175 -6.53 -49.88 -3.55
N THR A 176 -7.41 -50.71 -2.99
CA THR A 176 -7.00 -52.04 -2.57
C THR A 176 -7.24 -53.05 -3.70
N ALA A 177 -6.22 -53.89 -3.92
CA ALA A 177 -6.39 -55.19 -4.55
C ALA A 177 -7.43 -56.01 -3.77
N ASP A 178 -7.94 -57.09 -4.36
CA ASP A 178 -9.02 -58.00 -3.91
C ASP A 178 -9.09 -58.43 -2.41
N GLU A 179 -8.11 -58.06 -1.58
CA GLU A 179 -7.92 -58.38 -0.17
C GLU A 179 -8.97 -57.79 0.79
N CYS A 180 -9.68 -56.71 0.43
CA CYS A 180 -10.84 -56.22 1.21
C CYS A 180 -12.17 -56.88 0.75
N SER A 181 -12.12 -58.09 0.19
CA SER A 181 -13.26 -58.96 -0.13
C SER A 181 -14.37 -58.31 -0.99
N GLY A 182 -13.99 -57.54 -2.02
CA GLY A 182 -14.96 -56.88 -2.91
C GLY A 182 -15.89 -55.87 -2.22
N ARG A 183 -15.57 -55.45 -0.99
CA ARG A 183 -16.34 -54.49 -0.20
C ARG A 183 -15.52 -53.24 0.10
N VAL A 184 -15.15 -52.49 -0.93
CA VAL A 184 -14.72 -51.11 -0.77
C VAL A 184 -15.26 -50.33 -1.95
N GLN A 185 -16.32 -49.53 -1.75
CA GLN A 185 -16.61 -48.44 -2.69
C GLN A 185 -17.01 -47.12 -2.01
N THR A 186 -17.30 -47.07 -0.70
CA THR A 186 -17.65 -45.79 -0.07
C THR A 186 -17.29 -45.71 1.41
N LEU A 187 -16.62 -44.59 1.72
CA LEU A 187 -16.63 -43.81 2.96
C LEU A 187 -15.76 -44.33 4.12
N ALA A 188 -14.52 -43.81 4.19
CA ALA A 188 -13.83 -43.68 5.46
C ALA A 188 -13.45 -42.20 5.71
N PRO A 189 -13.75 -41.66 6.90
CA PRO A 189 -13.12 -40.44 7.37
C PRO A 189 -11.61 -40.66 7.52
N ARG A 190 -10.81 -39.59 7.37
CA ARG A 190 -9.35 -39.68 7.34
C ARG A 190 -8.68 -38.69 8.29
N SER A 191 -7.47 -39.00 8.74
CA SER A 191 -6.59 -38.10 9.50
C SER A 191 -5.28 -37.90 8.77
N ASP A 192 -4.41 -37.06 9.32
CA ASP A 192 -3.03 -36.83 8.89
C ASP A 192 -2.96 -36.43 7.41
N VAL A 193 -3.95 -35.62 7.01
CA VAL A 193 -4.14 -35.09 5.66
C VAL A 193 -3.26 -33.87 5.49
N ALA A 194 -2.52 -33.82 4.39
CA ALA A 194 -1.82 -32.61 4.00
C ALA A 194 -2.80 -31.64 3.34
N ALA A 195 -2.73 -30.35 3.70
CA ALA A 195 -3.60 -29.32 3.13
C ALA A 195 -2.79 -28.15 2.60
N ALA A 196 -3.30 -27.54 1.53
CA ALA A 196 -2.79 -26.29 0.97
C ALA A 196 -3.94 -25.48 0.35
N ALA A 197 -3.75 -24.17 0.19
CA ALA A 197 -4.71 -23.28 -0.45
C ALA A 197 -4.05 -22.37 -1.47
N LEU A 198 -4.79 -22.05 -2.54
CA LEU A 198 -4.43 -21.05 -3.53
C LEU A 198 -5.52 -19.99 -3.60
N GLU A 199 -5.21 -18.77 -3.18
CA GLU A 199 -6.09 -17.61 -3.31
C GLU A 199 -6.12 -17.12 -4.76
N VAL A 200 -7.32 -16.88 -5.31
CA VAL A 200 -7.48 -16.34 -6.67
C VAL A 200 -7.34 -14.81 -6.60
N PRO A 201 -6.64 -14.16 -7.55
CA PRO A 201 -6.38 -12.70 -7.50
C PRO A 201 -7.64 -11.80 -7.45
N ALA A 202 -8.83 -12.31 -7.77
CA ALA A 202 -10.10 -11.58 -7.78
C ALA A 202 -10.96 -11.95 -6.56
N GLY A 203 -10.74 -11.25 -5.43
CA GLY A 203 -11.53 -11.37 -4.20
C GLY A 203 -10.82 -12.21 -3.15
N SER A 204 -10.36 -11.55 -2.07
CA SER A 204 -9.40 -12.12 -1.11
C SER A 204 -9.85 -13.39 -0.40
N ASN A 205 -11.14 -13.72 -0.45
CA ASN A 205 -11.71 -14.87 0.28
C ASN A 205 -12.17 -16.00 -0.66
N THR A 206 -11.73 -15.99 -1.93
CA THR A 206 -12.04 -17.02 -2.93
C THR A 206 -10.79 -17.73 -3.39
N GLY A 207 -10.93 -19.00 -3.79
CA GLY A 207 -9.79 -19.78 -4.21
C GLY A 207 -10.03 -21.27 -4.27
N TYR A 208 -8.94 -22.02 -4.12
CA TYR A 208 -8.94 -23.47 -4.17
C TYR A 208 -8.30 -24.06 -2.92
N LEU A 209 -8.90 -25.11 -2.38
CA LEU A 209 -8.39 -25.92 -1.28
C LEU A 209 -7.98 -27.29 -1.80
N TYR A 210 -6.84 -27.79 -1.34
CA TYR A 210 -6.32 -29.10 -1.70
C TYR A 210 -6.24 -29.95 -0.45
N ALA A 211 -6.90 -31.12 -0.45
CA ALA A 211 -6.81 -32.12 0.60
C ALA A 211 -6.12 -33.36 0.03
N ILE A 212 -4.93 -33.67 0.55
CA ILE A 212 -3.99 -34.60 -0.06
C ILE A 212 -3.71 -35.75 0.88
N GLY A 213 -3.96 -36.96 0.40
CA GLY A 213 -3.69 -38.19 1.12
C GLY A 213 -4.46 -38.29 2.43
N GLY A 214 -3.86 -38.98 3.38
CA GLY A 214 -4.35 -39.19 4.73
C GLY A 214 -4.39 -40.65 5.13
N PHE A 215 -4.48 -40.84 6.43
CA PHE A 215 -4.58 -42.11 7.10
C PHE A 215 -6.05 -42.53 7.24
N ILE A 216 -6.34 -43.78 6.93
CA ILE A 216 -7.66 -44.38 6.93
C ILE A 216 -7.65 -45.59 7.85
N ARG A 217 -8.58 -45.60 8.81
CA ARG A 217 -8.79 -46.74 9.71
C ARG A 217 -9.83 -47.67 9.11
N ALA A 218 -9.39 -48.70 8.38
CA ALA A 218 -10.28 -49.66 7.74
C ALA A 218 -10.65 -50.79 8.71
N THR A 219 -11.69 -50.60 9.53
CA THR A 219 -12.17 -51.63 10.47
C THR A 219 -12.72 -52.89 9.77
N GLN A 220 -13.05 -52.80 8.49
CA GLN A 220 -13.59 -53.89 7.66
C GLN A 220 -12.53 -54.67 6.88
N CYS A 221 -11.32 -54.13 6.72
CA CYS A 221 -10.15 -54.88 6.27
C CYS A 221 -9.44 -55.41 7.53
N SER A 222 -8.86 -56.61 7.51
CA SER A 222 -8.30 -57.26 8.72
C SER A 222 -7.34 -56.33 9.50
N GLN A 223 -7.86 -55.61 10.51
CA GLN A 223 -7.18 -54.62 11.35
C GLN A 223 -6.05 -53.81 10.67
N SER A 224 -6.24 -53.38 9.42
CA SER A 224 -5.18 -52.69 8.67
C SER A 224 -5.41 -51.18 8.68
N ASN A 225 -4.41 -50.43 9.13
CA ASN A 225 -4.30 -49.01 8.82
C ASN A 225 -3.90 -48.87 7.35
N LEU A 226 -4.45 -47.88 6.64
CA LEU A 226 -4.21 -47.67 5.21
C LEU A 226 -3.96 -46.20 4.91
N THR A 227 -3.28 -45.92 3.81
CA THR A 227 -3.07 -44.57 3.29
C THR A 227 -3.74 -44.40 1.93
N THR A 228 -4.28 -43.21 1.65
CA THR A 228 -4.93 -42.91 0.36
C THR A 228 -4.03 -42.06 -0.53
N PRO A 229 -3.96 -42.31 -1.86
CA PRO A 229 -3.27 -41.43 -2.81
C PRO A 229 -4.16 -40.26 -3.27
N LEU A 230 -5.39 -40.14 -2.77
CA LEU A 230 -6.38 -39.19 -3.26
C LEU A 230 -5.98 -37.74 -3.01
N VAL A 231 -6.15 -36.90 -4.03
CA VAL A 231 -6.07 -35.44 -3.97
C VAL A 231 -7.43 -34.86 -4.37
N GLN A 232 -8.07 -34.21 -3.40
CA GLN A 232 -9.36 -33.55 -3.58
C GLN A 232 -9.17 -32.05 -3.71
N ILE A 233 -9.91 -31.44 -4.63
CA ILE A 233 -9.83 -30.01 -4.94
C ILE A 233 -11.20 -29.38 -4.66
N GLY A 234 -11.25 -28.50 -3.67
CA GLY A 234 -12.43 -27.72 -3.30
C GLY A 234 -12.34 -26.32 -3.90
N THR A 235 -13.37 -25.88 -4.60
CA THR A 235 -13.53 -24.49 -5.03
C THR A 235 -14.27 -23.72 -3.95
N VAL A 236 -13.70 -22.61 -3.50
CA VAL A 236 -14.24 -21.79 -2.42
C VAL A 236 -14.91 -20.55 -3.01
N THR A 237 -16.19 -20.37 -2.71
CA THR A 237 -16.97 -19.22 -3.16
C THR A 237 -16.76 -17.99 -2.27
N ALA A 238 -17.25 -16.83 -2.71
CA ALA A 238 -17.18 -15.58 -1.94
C ALA A 238 -17.85 -15.68 -0.56
N ASP A 239 -18.80 -16.61 -0.37
CA ASP A 239 -19.46 -16.87 0.92
C ASP A 239 -18.72 -17.88 1.79
N GLY A 240 -17.66 -18.53 1.28
CA GLY A 240 -16.79 -19.45 2.02
C GLY A 240 -17.14 -20.92 1.83
N ASN A 241 -18.31 -21.19 1.24
CA ASN A 241 -18.78 -22.54 0.92
C ASN A 241 -17.82 -23.26 -0.04
N ILE A 242 -17.64 -24.56 0.20
CA ILE A 242 -16.74 -25.39 -0.57
C ILE A 242 -17.53 -26.26 -1.55
N THR A 243 -17.23 -26.12 -2.84
CA THR A 243 -17.69 -27.05 -3.88
C THR A 243 -16.53 -27.97 -4.26
N TRP A 244 -16.59 -29.22 -3.83
CA TRP A 244 -15.59 -30.21 -4.20
C TRP A 244 -15.75 -30.66 -5.66
N THR A 245 -14.65 -30.71 -6.39
CA THR A 245 -14.64 -31.16 -7.78
C THR A 245 -15.07 -32.62 -7.83
N ALA A 246 -16.27 -32.87 -8.35
CA ALA A 246 -16.69 -34.20 -8.77
C ALA A 246 -15.97 -34.52 -10.08
N ASN A 247 -15.31 -35.66 -10.16
CA ASN A 247 -14.82 -36.18 -11.42
C ASN A 247 -15.74 -37.28 -11.93
N ASP A 248 -15.80 -37.41 -13.26
CA ASP A 248 -16.76 -38.26 -13.98
C ASP A 248 -16.66 -39.77 -13.63
N GLU A 249 -15.58 -40.18 -12.95
CA GLU A 249 -15.37 -41.55 -12.45
C GLU A 249 -15.46 -41.67 -10.91
N GLY A 250 -15.70 -40.58 -10.18
CA GLY A 250 -15.76 -40.59 -8.71
C GLY A 250 -14.43 -40.83 -7.99
N VAL A 251 -13.30 -40.86 -8.72
CA VAL A 251 -11.97 -41.11 -8.17
C VAL A 251 -11.09 -39.88 -8.37
N GLY A 252 -10.97 -39.00 -7.37
CA GLY A 252 -10.15 -37.76 -7.37
C GLY A 252 -8.74 -37.91 -7.96
N PHE A 253 -8.06 -36.79 -8.24
CA PHE A 253 -6.69 -36.79 -8.75
C PHE A 253 -5.80 -37.66 -7.86
N MET A 254 -5.04 -38.59 -8.43
CA MET A 254 -4.21 -39.51 -7.64
C MET A 254 -2.77 -39.03 -7.59
N LEU A 255 -2.20 -38.95 -6.39
CA LEU A 255 -0.77 -38.83 -6.21
C LEU A 255 -0.08 -40.11 -6.73
N PRO A 256 1.02 -40.01 -7.50
CA PRO A 256 1.79 -41.17 -7.90
C PRO A 256 2.45 -41.81 -6.69
N SER A 257 2.58 -43.12 -6.72
CA SER A 257 3.34 -43.85 -5.71
C SER A 257 4.80 -43.93 -6.14
N PRO A 258 5.77 -43.72 -5.24
CA PRO A 258 7.14 -44.06 -5.56
C PRO A 258 7.24 -45.56 -5.85
N PRO A 259 8.16 -45.97 -6.75
CA PRO A 259 8.33 -47.37 -7.10
C PRO A 259 8.71 -48.17 -5.86
N ILE A 260 7.92 -49.18 -5.52
CA ILE A 260 8.29 -50.19 -4.53
C ILE A 260 9.22 -51.17 -5.26
N VAL A 261 10.48 -51.22 -4.84
CA VAL A 261 11.39 -52.28 -5.30
C VAL A 261 11.12 -53.51 -4.43
N ASP A 262 10.20 -54.36 -4.85
CA ASP A 262 10.01 -55.67 -4.22
C ASP A 262 10.53 -56.80 -5.13
N GLU A 263 11.39 -57.66 -4.59
CA GLU A 263 11.81 -58.94 -5.20
C GLU A 263 10.73 -60.04 -5.06
N GLY A 264 9.45 -59.63 -5.07
CA GLY A 264 8.28 -60.50 -4.88
C GLY A 264 7.51 -60.80 -6.16
N PRO A 265 6.51 -61.70 -6.13
CA PRO A 265 5.74 -62.09 -7.31
C PRO A 265 5.03 -60.88 -7.97
N PRO A 266 4.79 -60.91 -9.29
CA PRO A 266 4.44 -59.73 -10.12
C PRO A 266 3.15 -58.97 -9.76
N ALA A 267 2.35 -59.47 -8.81
CA ALA A 267 1.01 -58.96 -8.51
C ALA A 267 0.98 -57.68 -7.63
N LEU A 268 2.13 -57.23 -7.11
CA LEU A 268 2.23 -56.04 -6.25
C LEU A 268 2.61 -54.76 -7.03
N GLY A 269 3.11 -54.89 -8.27
CA GLY A 269 3.68 -53.77 -9.05
C GLY A 269 2.69 -52.68 -9.48
N ASP A 270 1.39 -52.97 -9.52
CA ASP A 270 0.34 -52.02 -9.93
C ASP A 270 -0.34 -51.32 -8.73
N ARG A 271 0.11 -51.58 -7.48
CA ARG A 271 -0.49 -50.96 -6.29
C ARG A 271 -0.09 -49.49 -6.16
N LYS A 272 -1.06 -48.59 -6.27
CA LYS A 272 -0.88 -47.18 -5.91
C LYS A 272 -1.00 -46.99 -4.39
N LEU A 273 0.14 -46.93 -3.70
CA LEU A 273 0.23 -46.52 -2.30
C LEU A 273 -0.11 -45.04 -2.11
N GLY A 274 -0.85 -44.76 -1.03
CA GLY A 274 -1.10 -43.40 -0.55
C GLY A 274 0.01 -42.84 0.33
N VAL A 275 -0.23 -41.62 0.82
CA VAL A 275 0.64 -40.96 1.82
C VAL A 275 -0.20 -40.40 2.96
N ALA A 276 0.34 -40.45 4.18
CA ALA A 276 -0.14 -39.73 5.36
C ALA A 276 1.03 -38.98 6.01
N ASP A 277 0.75 -38.01 6.89
CA ASP A 277 1.79 -37.22 7.57
C ASP A 277 2.76 -36.54 6.58
N ALA A 278 2.31 -36.26 5.35
CA ALA A 278 3.08 -35.51 4.35
C ALA A 278 2.88 -34.00 4.58
N ALA A 279 3.80 -33.17 4.09
CA ALA A 279 3.59 -31.72 4.03
C ALA A 279 3.28 -31.29 2.60
N ALA A 280 2.23 -30.46 2.46
CA ALA A 280 1.82 -29.87 1.20
C ALA A 280 1.98 -28.35 1.23
N VAL A 281 2.54 -27.79 0.17
CA VAL A 281 2.71 -26.34 0.03
C VAL A 281 2.44 -25.90 -1.39
N ILE A 282 1.96 -24.67 -1.55
CA ILE A 282 1.77 -24.05 -2.85
C ILE A 282 2.73 -22.88 -3.00
N VAL A 283 3.45 -22.86 -4.13
CA VAL A 283 4.32 -21.74 -4.51
C VAL A 283 3.77 -21.16 -5.79
N ARG A 284 3.16 -19.99 -5.70
CA ARG A 284 2.93 -19.11 -6.85
C ARG A 284 4.26 -18.49 -7.19
N THR A 285 4.79 -18.68 -8.39
CA THR A 285 6.08 -18.10 -8.82
C THR A 285 5.88 -16.85 -9.69
N SER A 286 4.76 -16.76 -10.40
CA SER A 286 4.35 -15.60 -11.21
C SER A 286 2.82 -15.47 -11.26
N SER A 287 2.30 -14.48 -11.99
CA SER A 287 0.86 -14.39 -12.28
C SER A 287 0.33 -15.61 -13.03
N ASP A 288 1.18 -16.29 -13.81
CA ASP A 288 0.79 -17.39 -14.69
C ASP A 288 1.22 -18.77 -14.17
N ASN A 289 2.15 -18.81 -13.22
CA ASN A 289 2.70 -20.05 -12.66
C ASN A 289 2.42 -20.18 -11.16
N ALA A 290 1.77 -21.27 -10.80
CA ALA A 290 1.65 -21.75 -9.43
C ALA A 290 1.82 -23.27 -9.40
N PHE A 291 2.48 -23.78 -8.36
CA PHE A 291 2.81 -25.19 -8.25
C PHE A 291 2.42 -25.71 -6.86
N LEU A 292 1.80 -26.89 -6.82
CA LEU A 292 1.52 -27.65 -5.61
C LEU A 292 2.62 -28.67 -5.40
N TYR A 293 3.24 -28.70 -4.22
CA TYR A 293 4.25 -29.68 -3.83
C TYR A 293 3.73 -30.57 -2.72
N VAL A 294 3.99 -31.87 -2.83
CA VAL A 294 3.76 -32.87 -1.79
C VAL A 294 5.10 -33.48 -1.43
N THR A 295 5.52 -33.30 -0.18
CA THR A 295 6.86 -33.66 0.30
C THR A 295 6.77 -34.78 1.33
N GLY A 296 7.54 -35.84 1.10
CA GLY A 296 7.65 -36.96 2.03
C GLY A 296 6.33 -37.70 2.27
N GLY A 297 6.22 -38.31 3.44
CA GLY A 297 5.04 -39.01 3.91
C GLY A 297 5.31 -40.45 4.34
N LEU A 298 4.38 -40.95 5.16
CA LEU A 298 4.30 -42.34 5.57
C LEU A 298 3.35 -43.08 4.63
N MET A 299 3.79 -44.23 4.14
CA MET A 299 3.00 -45.12 3.29
C MET A 299 2.69 -46.38 4.08
N VAL A 300 1.40 -46.69 4.19
CA VAL A 300 0.89 -47.85 4.91
C VAL A 300 -0.07 -48.61 3.99
N ALA A 301 0.17 -49.90 3.85
CA ALA A 301 -0.67 -50.81 3.08
C ALA A 301 -0.69 -52.21 3.72
N THR A 302 -1.75 -52.97 3.45
CA THR A 302 -1.86 -54.36 3.93
C THR A 302 -0.78 -55.24 3.29
N ASN A 303 -0.15 -56.09 4.11
CA ASN A 303 0.87 -57.07 3.72
C ASN A 303 2.18 -56.48 3.17
N LEU A 304 2.42 -55.17 3.35
CA LEU A 304 3.67 -54.50 3.02
C LEU A 304 4.28 -53.85 4.27
N PRO A 305 5.60 -53.76 4.38
CA PRO A 305 6.23 -52.98 5.44
C PRO A 305 5.89 -51.50 5.25
N ASP A 306 5.61 -50.81 6.37
CA ASP A 306 5.45 -49.36 6.36
C ASP A 306 6.71 -48.70 5.80
N LEU A 307 6.53 -47.67 4.98
CA LEU A 307 7.64 -46.98 4.30
C LEU A 307 7.55 -45.47 4.55
N ALA A 308 8.68 -44.87 4.94
CA ALA A 308 8.83 -43.42 4.98
C ALA A 308 9.52 -43.01 3.67
N THR A 309 8.95 -42.05 2.94
CA THR A 309 9.52 -41.60 1.67
C THR A 309 10.22 -40.26 1.82
N ALA A 310 11.28 -40.05 1.05
CA ALA A 310 11.89 -38.73 0.82
C ALA A 310 11.46 -38.13 -0.53
N ALA A 311 10.55 -38.80 -1.25
CA ALA A 311 10.09 -38.35 -2.56
C ALA A 311 9.34 -37.01 -2.47
N VAL A 312 9.42 -36.25 -3.56
CA VAL A 312 8.69 -35.02 -3.73
C VAL A 312 8.00 -35.06 -5.08
N PHE A 313 6.69 -34.86 -5.06
CA PHE A 313 5.85 -34.77 -6.24
C PHE A 313 5.32 -33.36 -6.34
N TYR A 314 5.21 -32.85 -7.56
CA TYR A 314 4.65 -31.54 -7.79
C TYR A 314 3.86 -31.46 -9.08
N ALA A 315 2.89 -30.56 -9.11
CA ALA A 315 2.01 -30.32 -10.23
C ALA A 315 1.85 -28.81 -10.44
N LYS A 316 1.72 -28.38 -11.70
CA LYS A 316 1.31 -27.02 -12.03
C LYS A 316 -0.19 -26.87 -11.76
N ILE A 317 -0.60 -25.73 -11.23
CA ILE A 317 -1.99 -25.40 -10.97
C ILE A 317 -2.50 -24.51 -12.10
N ASP A 318 -3.58 -24.91 -12.73
CA ASP A 318 -4.39 -24.02 -13.56
C ASP A 318 -5.11 -23.02 -12.65
N GLN A 319 -4.63 -21.78 -12.60
CA GLN A 319 -5.10 -20.77 -11.66
C GLN A 319 -6.55 -20.31 -11.91
N THR A 320 -7.14 -20.66 -13.05
CA THR A 320 -8.54 -20.34 -13.37
C THR A 320 -9.53 -21.43 -12.98
N THR A 321 -9.07 -22.67 -12.86
CA THR A 321 -9.93 -23.82 -12.54
C THR A 321 -9.52 -24.56 -11.26
N GLY A 322 -8.34 -24.25 -10.72
CA GLY A 322 -7.72 -24.98 -9.61
C GLY A 322 -7.24 -26.39 -9.98
N ARG A 323 -7.39 -26.81 -11.24
CA ARG A 323 -7.04 -28.17 -11.66
C ARG A 323 -5.52 -28.34 -11.78
N LEU A 324 -5.07 -29.56 -11.50
CA LEU A 324 -3.66 -29.93 -11.60
C LEU A 324 -3.29 -30.26 -13.06
N ARG A 325 -2.09 -29.86 -13.46
CA ARG A 325 -1.50 -30.07 -14.78
C ARG A 325 -0.04 -30.49 -14.65
N HIS A 326 0.44 -31.31 -15.57
CA HIS A 326 1.84 -31.69 -15.61
C HIS A 326 2.72 -30.44 -15.84
N PRO A 327 3.76 -30.20 -15.02
CA PRO A 327 4.59 -28.98 -15.13
C PRO A 327 5.22 -28.77 -16.51
N GLU A 328 5.69 -29.83 -17.15
CA GLU A 328 6.38 -29.75 -18.46
C GLU A 328 5.45 -29.90 -19.68
N THR A 329 4.53 -30.86 -19.66
CA THR A 329 3.67 -31.19 -20.81
C THR A 329 2.29 -30.55 -20.74
N ASN A 330 1.93 -29.96 -19.59
CA ASN A 330 0.61 -29.39 -19.30
C ASN A 330 -0.56 -30.42 -19.41
N ALA A 331 -0.24 -31.72 -19.36
CA ALA A 331 -1.20 -32.81 -19.41
C ALA A 331 -2.09 -32.87 -18.15
N ALA A 332 -3.34 -33.34 -18.29
CA ALA A 332 -4.34 -33.33 -17.21
C ALA A 332 -4.52 -34.71 -16.55
N ASP A 333 -4.28 -35.76 -17.34
CA ASP A 333 -4.43 -37.18 -17.03
C ASP A 333 -3.27 -37.73 -16.20
N ASP A 334 -2.07 -37.17 -16.38
CA ASP A 334 -0.91 -37.39 -15.53
C ASP A 334 -0.32 -36.06 -15.06
N PRO A 335 -0.94 -35.40 -14.05
CA PRO A 335 -0.59 -34.02 -13.72
C PRO A 335 0.68 -33.89 -12.86
N TRP A 336 1.30 -35.00 -12.45
CA TRP A 336 2.36 -34.99 -11.46
C TRP A 336 3.73 -35.24 -12.08
N LEU A 337 4.72 -34.46 -11.67
CA LEU A 337 6.12 -34.75 -11.91
C LEU A 337 6.82 -35.07 -10.60
N ARG A 338 7.71 -36.06 -10.63
CA ARG A 338 8.59 -36.38 -9.50
C ARG A 338 9.90 -35.61 -9.66
N THR A 339 10.25 -34.80 -8.66
CA THR A 339 11.56 -34.14 -8.59
C THR A 339 12.56 -34.97 -7.78
N SER A 340 13.79 -34.47 -7.64
CA SER A 340 14.81 -35.06 -6.79
C SER A 340 14.30 -35.23 -5.34
N ASN A 341 14.66 -36.36 -4.72
CA ASN A 341 14.29 -36.63 -3.34
C ASN A 341 14.84 -35.55 -2.41
N MET A 342 14.12 -35.29 -1.31
CA MET A 342 14.64 -34.49 -0.21
C MET A 342 15.97 -35.09 0.27
N PRO A 343 16.98 -34.26 0.54
CA PRO A 343 18.29 -34.74 0.90
C PRO A 343 18.31 -35.03 2.42
N VAL A 344 17.51 -35.99 2.89
CA VAL A 344 17.40 -36.31 4.32
C VAL A 344 18.72 -36.85 4.83
N VAL A 345 19.27 -36.21 5.87
CA VAL A 345 20.53 -36.65 6.50
C VAL A 345 20.21 -37.80 7.47
N PRO A 346 20.79 -38.99 7.29
CA PRO A 346 20.62 -40.10 8.23
C PRO A 346 21.14 -39.72 9.64
N PRO A 347 20.33 -39.89 10.70
CA PRO A 347 20.82 -39.75 12.07
C PRO A 347 21.88 -40.79 12.40
N SER A 348 22.73 -40.49 13.39
CA SER A 348 23.75 -41.43 13.86
C SER A 348 23.11 -42.74 14.35
N GLY A 349 23.63 -43.87 13.90
CA GLY A 349 23.12 -45.21 14.25
C GLY A 349 21.89 -45.67 13.44
N PHE A 350 21.40 -44.89 12.48
CA PHE A 350 20.36 -45.33 11.55
C PHE A 350 20.92 -46.29 10.49
N ALA A 351 20.29 -47.45 10.33
CA ALA A 351 20.59 -48.42 9.28
C ALA A 351 19.41 -48.51 8.31
N GLY A 352 19.51 -47.87 7.15
CA GLY A 352 18.47 -47.89 6.12
C GLY A 352 18.52 -46.68 5.19
N THR A 353 17.53 -46.59 4.30
CA THR A 353 17.28 -45.40 3.47
C THR A 353 16.37 -44.45 4.24
N PRO A 354 16.80 -43.20 4.54
CA PRO A 354 15.98 -42.28 5.32
C PRO A 354 14.80 -41.77 4.47
N GLY A 355 13.62 -41.73 5.08
CA GLY A 355 12.47 -40.98 4.57
C GLY A 355 12.22 -39.73 5.43
N LEU A 356 11.11 -39.03 5.20
CA LEU A 356 10.65 -38.00 6.11
C LEU A 356 9.12 -37.92 6.11
N PHE A 357 8.51 -37.92 7.30
CA PHE A 357 7.08 -37.69 7.50
C PHE A 357 6.86 -37.03 8.86
N ASP A 358 5.67 -36.49 9.11
CA ASP A 358 5.34 -35.69 10.30
C ASP A 358 6.26 -34.44 10.42
N HIS A 359 6.78 -34.00 9.28
CA HIS A 359 7.52 -32.75 9.13
C HIS A 359 6.58 -31.62 8.73
N SER A 360 7.05 -30.40 8.92
CA SER A 360 6.35 -29.21 8.45
C SER A 360 7.15 -28.55 7.33
N ALA A 361 6.43 -27.92 6.40
CA ALA A 361 7.00 -27.21 5.27
C ALA A 361 6.54 -25.75 5.26
N MET A 362 7.46 -24.84 4.97
CA MET A 362 7.25 -23.38 4.94
C MET A 362 7.64 -22.85 3.57
N THR A 363 6.81 -22.01 2.97
CA THR A 363 7.14 -21.31 1.73
C THR A 363 7.60 -19.91 2.02
N SER A 364 8.73 -19.49 1.45
CA SER A 364 9.22 -18.13 1.54
C SER A 364 9.38 -17.53 0.16
N ARG A 365 9.02 -16.25 0.04
CA ARG A 365 8.93 -15.46 -1.18
C ARG A 365 9.71 -14.19 -0.94
N ILE A 366 10.74 -13.93 -1.74
CA ILE A 366 11.51 -12.69 -1.65
C ILE A 366 11.55 -11.93 -2.96
N THR A 367 11.55 -10.62 -2.84
CA THR A 367 11.65 -9.67 -3.95
C THR A 367 12.97 -8.94 -3.79
N VAL A 368 13.87 -9.14 -4.72
CA VAL A 368 15.18 -8.51 -4.74
C VAL A 368 15.27 -7.57 -5.94
N VAL A 369 16.14 -6.58 -5.86
CA VAL A 369 16.46 -5.74 -7.00
C VAL A 369 17.85 -6.13 -7.48
N GLU A 370 17.93 -6.69 -8.68
CA GLU A 370 19.18 -7.10 -9.34
C GLU A 370 19.34 -6.27 -10.60
N ASP A 371 20.48 -5.59 -10.74
CA ASP A 371 20.76 -4.67 -11.84
C ASP A 371 19.64 -3.61 -12.06
N GLY A 372 19.06 -3.13 -10.97
CA GLY A 372 17.97 -2.14 -10.97
C GLY A 372 16.58 -2.73 -11.28
N VAL A 373 16.46 -4.03 -11.54
CA VAL A 373 15.19 -4.68 -11.91
C VAL A 373 14.69 -5.59 -10.79
N THR A 374 13.37 -5.62 -10.59
CA THR A 374 12.75 -6.50 -9.61
C THR A 374 12.80 -7.96 -10.07
N VAL A 375 13.39 -8.81 -9.23
CA VAL A 375 13.40 -10.27 -9.38
C VAL A 375 12.74 -10.91 -8.16
N THR A 376 11.80 -11.82 -8.41
CA THR A 376 11.16 -12.61 -7.35
C THR A 376 11.82 -13.98 -7.28
N ARG A 377 12.07 -14.44 -6.06
CA ARG A 377 12.58 -15.79 -5.78
C ARG A 377 11.69 -16.46 -4.77
N ASP A 378 11.62 -17.78 -4.86
CA ASP A 378 10.81 -18.60 -3.98
C ASP A 378 11.63 -19.79 -3.43
N ALA A 379 11.33 -20.17 -2.19
CA ALA A 379 11.96 -21.32 -1.53
C ALA A 379 10.99 -22.08 -0.63
N ILE A 380 11.26 -23.36 -0.44
CA ILE A 380 10.57 -24.24 0.50
C ILE A 380 11.56 -24.65 1.59
N PHE A 381 11.24 -24.40 2.85
CA PHE A 381 11.98 -24.88 4.00
C PHE A 381 11.24 -26.05 4.65
N ILE A 382 11.96 -27.08 5.08
CA ILE A 382 11.41 -28.26 5.74
C ILE A 382 12.09 -28.46 7.09
N ALA A 383 11.30 -28.71 8.14
CA ALA A 383 11.79 -28.93 9.48
C ALA A 383 10.98 -29.99 10.24
N GLY A 384 11.65 -30.67 11.18
CA GLY A 384 11.06 -31.69 12.04
C GLY A 384 10.75 -33.01 11.33
N GLY A 385 10.03 -33.89 12.03
CA GLY A 385 9.54 -35.16 11.52
C GLY A 385 10.37 -36.38 11.92
N TYR A 386 9.92 -37.55 11.49
CA TYR A 386 10.57 -38.83 11.69
C TYR A 386 11.26 -39.28 10.40
N VAL A 387 12.45 -39.88 10.53
CA VAL A 387 13.19 -40.39 9.37
C VAL A 387 12.86 -41.86 9.05
N ASN A 388 12.17 -42.55 9.96
CA ASN A 388 11.85 -43.96 9.82
C ASN A 388 10.42 -44.30 10.29
N PRO A 389 9.76 -45.28 9.65
CA PRO A 389 8.36 -45.63 9.96
C PRO A 389 8.11 -46.01 11.42
N ALA A 390 9.11 -46.63 12.07
CA ALA A 390 9.01 -47.03 13.48
C ALA A 390 9.03 -45.85 14.47
N ARG A 391 9.16 -44.60 14.00
CA ARG A 391 9.18 -43.38 14.81
C ARG A 391 10.27 -43.37 15.89
N THR A 392 11.41 -44.00 15.62
CA THR A 392 12.54 -44.08 16.58
C THR A 392 13.61 -43.03 16.34
N PHE A 393 13.79 -42.60 15.09
CA PHE A 393 14.75 -41.59 14.70
C PHE A 393 14.03 -40.34 14.21
N ARG A 394 14.39 -39.19 14.78
CA ARG A 394 13.81 -37.89 14.45
C ARG A 394 14.78 -37.08 13.59
N ASN A 395 14.22 -36.20 12.76
CA ASN A 395 14.99 -35.25 11.98
C ASN A 395 15.37 -34.04 12.83
N GLU A 396 16.66 -33.72 12.86
CA GLU A 396 17.23 -32.57 13.58
C GLU A 396 17.49 -31.38 12.66
N TYR A 397 17.48 -31.61 11.35
CA TYR A 397 18.01 -30.65 10.39
C TYR A 397 16.92 -29.92 9.61
N VAL A 398 17.24 -28.70 9.20
CA VAL A 398 16.43 -27.88 8.30
C VAL A 398 16.95 -28.01 6.89
N TYR A 399 16.05 -28.33 5.95
CA TYR A 399 16.35 -28.42 4.53
C TYR A 399 15.74 -27.24 3.80
N ARG A 400 16.37 -26.80 2.71
CA ARG A 400 15.84 -25.75 1.83
C ARG A 400 15.86 -26.22 0.39
N ALA A 401 14.76 -26.04 -0.34
CA ALA A 401 14.73 -26.07 -1.80
C ALA A 401 14.53 -24.67 -2.36
N SER A 402 15.35 -24.27 -3.33
CA SER A 402 15.02 -23.13 -4.21
C SER A 402 14.09 -23.62 -5.30
N VAL A 403 13.10 -22.79 -5.66
CA VAL A 403 12.10 -23.11 -6.69
C VAL A 403 12.45 -22.39 -7.98
N ASP A 404 12.54 -23.14 -9.08
CA ASP A 404 12.65 -22.56 -10.41
C ASP A 404 11.34 -21.86 -10.80
N PRO A 405 11.36 -20.57 -11.16
CA PRO A 405 10.13 -19.78 -11.33
C PRO A 405 9.30 -20.22 -12.56
N ASP A 406 9.93 -20.80 -13.57
CA ASP A 406 9.28 -21.14 -14.83
C ASP A 406 8.77 -22.59 -14.85
N THR A 407 9.55 -23.51 -14.30
CA THR A 407 9.27 -24.96 -14.34
C THR A 407 8.76 -25.52 -13.03
N GLY A 408 8.94 -24.81 -11.90
CA GLY A 408 8.66 -25.33 -10.57
C GLY A 408 9.64 -26.40 -10.08
N ALA A 409 10.74 -26.64 -10.82
CA ALA A 409 11.75 -27.61 -10.39
C ALA A 409 12.41 -27.19 -9.06
N LEU A 410 12.74 -28.17 -8.22
CA LEU A 410 13.35 -27.94 -6.91
C LEU A 410 14.85 -28.22 -6.92
N THR A 411 15.64 -27.27 -6.39
CA THR A 411 17.07 -27.44 -6.13
C THR A 411 17.34 -27.45 -4.63
N TRP A 412 17.72 -28.60 -4.08
CA TRP A 412 17.87 -28.80 -2.64
C TRP A 412 19.24 -28.38 -2.08
N SER A 413 19.23 -27.90 -0.83
CA SER A 413 20.40 -27.72 0.04
C SER A 413 20.12 -28.29 1.43
N GLN A 414 21.05 -29.11 1.92
CA GLN A 414 21.10 -29.58 3.32
C GLN A 414 21.74 -28.56 4.26
N ARG A 415 22.32 -27.49 3.71
CA ARG A 415 23.16 -26.54 4.42
C ARG A 415 22.69 -25.12 4.10
N PRO A 416 21.48 -24.74 4.55
CA PRO A 416 20.87 -23.46 4.18
C PRO A 416 21.47 -22.31 5.00
N ASN A 417 22.77 -22.08 4.92
CA ASN A 417 23.47 -20.95 5.52
C ASN A 417 24.75 -20.61 4.75
N LEU A 418 25.22 -19.38 4.95
CA LEU A 418 26.44 -18.87 4.32
C LEU A 418 27.70 -19.65 4.70
N ALA A 419 27.76 -20.21 5.92
CA ALA A 419 28.90 -21.01 6.39
C ALA A 419 28.91 -22.43 5.81
N ASN A 420 27.92 -22.80 4.99
CA ASN A 420 27.74 -24.13 4.41
C ASN A 420 27.83 -25.25 5.47
N ARG A 421 27.07 -25.11 6.57
CA ARG A 421 26.97 -26.09 7.67
C ARG A 421 25.57 -26.68 7.76
N LEU A 422 25.40 -27.81 8.45
CA LEU A 422 24.06 -28.30 8.79
C LEU A 422 23.39 -27.34 9.78
N VAL A 423 22.11 -27.05 9.59
CA VAL A 423 21.31 -26.18 10.48
C VAL A 423 20.31 -27.04 11.24
N ASN A 424 20.16 -26.80 12.54
CA ASN A 424 19.17 -27.45 13.39
C ASN A 424 18.16 -26.45 13.97
N THR A 425 17.00 -26.95 14.38
CA THR A 425 15.99 -26.20 15.13
C THR A 425 16.32 -26.26 16.63
N GLU A 426 17.28 -25.44 17.07
CA GLU A 426 17.69 -25.29 18.48
C GLU A 426 18.40 -26.51 19.09
N GLY A 427 19.15 -27.26 18.29
CA GLY A 427 19.92 -28.39 18.79
C GLY A 427 19.11 -29.62 19.25
N VAL A 428 17.79 -29.65 19.04
CA VAL A 428 16.93 -30.79 19.42
C VAL A 428 15.99 -31.19 18.27
N ALA A 429 15.85 -32.49 18.04
CA ALA A 429 14.92 -33.06 17.07
C ALA A 429 13.46 -32.91 17.54
N ARG A 430 12.58 -32.39 16.67
CA ARG A 430 11.15 -32.15 16.96
C ARG A 430 10.24 -32.90 16.00
N THR A 431 9.12 -33.39 16.49
CA THR A 431 8.03 -34.02 15.71
C THR A 431 6.69 -33.42 16.06
N GLY A 432 5.70 -33.51 15.17
CA GLY A 432 4.40 -32.85 15.37
C GLY A 432 4.53 -31.34 15.58
N LEU A 433 5.56 -30.71 15.02
CA LEU A 433 5.72 -29.26 15.08
C LEU A 433 4.89 -28.60 13.99
N SER A 434 4.44 -27.39 14.25
CA SER A 434 3.83 -26.54 13.24
C SER A 434 4.84 -25.49 12.81
N SER A 435 4.83 -25.11 11.54
CA SER A 435 5.72 -24.06 11.05
C SER A 435 5.05 -23.21 9.99
N PHE A 436 5.47 -21.96 9.89
CA PHE A 436 5.01 -21.02 8.88
C PHE A 436 6.11 -20.00 8.58
N ALA A 437 6.02 -19.35 7.43
CA ALA A 437 6.87 -18.21 7.11
C ALA A 437 6.02 -16.94 6.96
N TYR A 438 6.54 -15.82 7.45
CA TYR A 438 5.93 -14.52 7.28
C TYR A 438 6.98 -13.42 7.29
N ASN A 439 6.91 -12.47 6.35
CA ASN A 439 7.91 -11.40 6.16
C ASN A 439 9.36 -11.89 6.12
N ASN A 440 9.63 -13.03 5.46
CA ASN A 440 10.95 -13.65 5.37
C ASN A 440 11.56 -14.10 6.72
N ARG A 441 10.68 -14.34 7.70
CA ARG A 441 10.99 -15.04 8.95
C ARG A 441 10.37 -16.42 8.89
N LEU A 442 11.09 -17.41 9.37
CA LEU A 442 10.60 -18.77 9.58
C LEU A 442 10.22 -18.91 11.04
N TYR A 443 9.06 -19.48 11.32
CA TYR A 443 8.57 -19.73 12.67
C TYR A 443 8.33 -21.22 12.88
N VAL A 444 8.79 -21.72 14.02
CA VAL A 444 8.56 -23.09 14.48
C VAL A 444 7.83 -23.01 15.81
N VAL A 445 6.69 -23.70 15.90
CA VAL A 445 5.79 -23.65 17.05
C VAL A 445 5.57 -25.06 17.60
N GLY A 446 5.79 -25.21 18.90
CA GLY A 446 5.50 -26.43 19.63
C GLY A 446 6.26 -27.66 19.15
N GLY A 447 5.56 -28.80 19.12
CA GLY A 447 6.09 -30.12 18.82
C GLY A 447 6.53 -30.89 20.06
N THR A 448 7.12 -32.06 19.84
CA THR A 448 7.63 -32.96 20.89
C THR A 448 9.09 -33.29 20.66
N THR A 449 9.90 -33.31 21.73
CA THR A 449 11.33 -33.68 21.68
C THR A 449 11.60 -35.11 22.14
N THR A 450 10.57 -35.79 22.65
CA THR A 450 10.62 -37.18 23.06
C THR A 450 9.54 -37.99 22.34
N SER A 451 9.65 -39.31 22.36
CA SER A 451 8.60 -40.21 21.87
C SER A 451 7.43 -40.36 22.83
N ALA A 452 7.47 -39.72 24.01
CA ALA A 452 6.40 -39.78 24.98
C ALA A 452 5.24 -38.88 24.55
N THR A 453 4.01 -39.39 24.64
CA THR A 453 2.80 -38.67 24.23
C THR A 453 2.53 -37.43 25.08
N ASN A 454 3.10 -37.33 26.27
CA ASN A 454 2.98 -36.22 27.23
C ASN A 454 4.21 -35.29 27.22
N SER A 455 4.70 -34.92 26.03
CA SER A 455 5.92 -34.11 25.87
C SER A 455 5.79 -32.94 24.91
N ALA A 456 4.57 -32.44 24.72
CA ALA A 456 4.33 -31.22 23.96
C ALA A 456 5.10 -30.04 24.57
N LEU A 457 5.62 -29.16 23.70
CA LEU A 457 6.39 -27.98 24.08
C LEU A 457 5.57 -26.70 24.01
N ASP A 458 5.85 -25.77 24.91
CA ASP A 458 5.39 -24.37 24.95
C ASP A 458 6.45 -23.43 24.35
N SER A 459 7.02 -23.81 23.20
CA SER A 459 8.12 -23.06 22.58
C SER A 459 7.75 -22.54 21.21
N ILE A 460 8.21 -21.32 20.93
CA ILE A 460 8.12 -20.67 19.64
C ILE A 460 9.49 -20.11 19.33
N THR A 461 10.02 -20.51 18.19
CA THR A 461 11.32 -20.03 17.72
C THR A 461 11.22 -19.49 16.32
N SER A 462 12.12 -18.55 16.03
CA SER A 462 12.17 -17.93 14.71
C SER A 462 13.58 -17.90 14.17
N ALA A 463 13.68 -17.95 12.85
CA ALA A 463 14.91 -17.76 12.10
C ALA A 463 14.68 -16.73 10.99
N ILE A 464 15.73 -16.05 10.56
CA ILE A 464 15.72 -15.09 9.45
C ILE A 464 16.64 -15.62 8.36
N HIS A 465 16.27 -15.39 7.10
CA HIS A 465 17.09 -15.72 5.94
C HIS A 465 17.37 -14.50 5.06
N ASN A 466 18.53 -14.48 4.40
CA ASN A 466 18.89 -13.43 3.44
C ASN A 466 18.17 -13.58 2.08
N ASP A 467 18.59 -12.78 1.10
CA ASP A 467 18.12 -12.75 -0.30
C ASP A 467 18.38 -14.01 -1.12
N ARG A 468 19.24 -14.90 -0.61
CA ARG A 468 19.53 -16.22 -1.17
C ARG A 468 18.87 -17.34 -0.38
N PHE A 469 18.00 -17.00 0.57
CA PHE A 469 17.38 -17.93 1.51
C PHE A 469 18.39 -18.68 2.38
N ASP A 470 19.57 -18.12 2.62
CA ASP A 470 20.52 -18.63 3.60
C ASP A 470 20.13 -18.10 4.97
N LEU A 471 19.97 -19.00 5.94
CA LEU A 471 19.66 -18.68 7.32
C LEU A 471 20.84 -17.91 7.96
N GLN A 472 20.49 -16.87 8.70
CA GLN A 472 21.44 -15.99 9.38
C GLN A 472 21.57 -16.37 10.85
N THR A 473 22.80 -16.27 11.37
CA THR A 473 23.07 -16.34 12.81
C THR A 473 22.90 -14.95 13.44
N ILE A 474 22.69 -14.89 14.76
CA ILE A 474 22.54 -13.61 15.50
C ILE A 474 23.81 -12.78 15.43
N THR A 475 24.96 -13.44 15.56
CA THR A 475 26.30 -12.87 15.58
C THR A 475 27.21 -13.78 14.75
N GLU A 476 28.35 -13.26 14.30
CA GLU A 476 29.35 -14.05 13.57
C GLU A 476 29.84 -15.28 14.36
N GLU A 477 29.85 -15.20 15.69
CA GLU A 477 30.32 -16.26 16.58
C GLU A 477 29.21 -17.26 16.97
N SER A 478 27.95 -16.94 16.72
CA SER A 478 26.83 -17.83 17.07
C SER A 478 26.72 -19.01 16.12
N THR A 479 26.30 -20.17 16.65
CA THR A 479 25.90 -21.35 15.85
C THR A 479 24.39 -21.56 15.83
N GLU A 480 23.65 -20.68 16.51
CA GLU A 480 22.19 -20.74 16.63
C GLU A 480 21.53 -19.93 15.52
N TYR A 481 20.69 -20.61 14.74
CA TYR A 481 19.90 -20.02 13.65
C TYR A 481 18.45 -19.79 14.05
N PHE A 482 17.89 -20.71 14.85
CA PHE A 482 16.56 -20.61 15.42
C PHE A 482 16.67 -20.11 16.84
N ILE A 483 16.02 -19.00 17.13
CA ILE A 483 16.11 -18.33 18.41
C ILE A 483 14.72 -18.29 19.00
N GLY A 484 14.60 -18.82 20.21
CA GLY A 484 13.41 -18.66 21.01
C GLY A 484 13.43 -17.36 21.78
N ASN A 485 12.27 -17.00 22.31
CA ASN A 485 12.22 -16.05 23.42
C ASN A 485 13.05 -16.63 24.57
N ASN A 486 14.19 -16.00 24.92
CA ASN A 486 15.07 -16.43 26.02
C ASN A 486 14.41 -16.11 27.38
N ASN A 487 13.39 -16.88 27.73
CA ASN A 487 12.65 -17.07 28.98
C ASN A 487 11.37 -17.83 28.60
N PRO A 488 10.67 -18.57 29.48
CA PRO A 488 9.35 -19.11 29.16
C PRO A 488 8.37 -17.94 28.99
N ALA A 489 8.42 -17.24 27.86
CA ALA A 489 7.82 -15.93 27.68
C ALA A 489 6.41 -16.03 27.10
N ASN A 490 5.72 -17.13 27.38
CA ASN A 490 4.29 -17.07 27.49
C ASN A 490 3.76 -18.11 28.50
N PRO A 491 3.63 -17.79 29.80
CA PRO A 491 2.94 -18.66 30.74
C PRO A 491 1.46 -18.93 30.38
N LEU A 492 0.95 -18.32 29.29
CA LEU A 492 -0.37 -18.60 28.74
C LEU A 492 -0.38 -19.56 27.56
N LEU A 493 0.72 -19.85 26.85
CA LEU A 493 0.63 -20.84 25.77
C LEU A 493 0.63 -22.23 26.39
N ASP A 494 -0.51 -22.91 26.32
CA ASP A 494 -0.54 -24.33 26.67
C ASP A 494 0.36 -25.10 25.69
N PRO A 495 1.18 -26.04 26.17
CA PRO A 495 2.08 -26.80 25.32
C PRO A 495 1.33 -27.49 24.18
N LEU A 496 1.91 -27.45 22.99
CA LEU A 496 1.19 -27.75 21.76
C LEU A 496 2.00 -28.72 20.88
N ALA A 497 1.35 -29.77 20.40
CA ALA A 497 1.90 -30.66 19.36
C ALA A 497 0.80 -31.12 18.39
N ASN A 498 1.18 -31.39 17.14
CA ASN A 498 0.28 -31.82 16.05
C ASN A 498 -0.90 -30.86 15.81
N ALA A 499 -0.65 -29.56 16.00
CA ALA A 499 -1.60 -28.51 15.67
C ALA A 499 -1.42 -28.06 14.22
N GLY A 500 -2.50 -27.59 13.61
CA GLY A 500 -2.40 -26.83 12.37
C GLY A 500 -2.18 -25.34 12.70
N ILE A 501 -1.31 -24.66 11.97
CA ILE A 501 -1.18 -23.20 12.06
C ILE A 501 -1.44 -22.56 10.71
N VAL A 502 -2.20 -21.48 10.71
CA VAL A 502 -2.49 -20.63 9.55
C VAL A 502 -2.16 -19.17 9.85
N ILE A 503 -1.83 -18.41 8.80
CA ILE A 503 -1.59 -16.97 8.89
C ILE A 503 -2.73 -16.22 8.22
N VAL A 504 -3.29 -15.25 8.93
CA VAL A 504 -4.29 -14.31 8.42
C VAL A 504 -3.69 -12.90 8.41
N PRO A 505 -3.58 -12.22 7.27
CA PRO A 505 -3.09 -10.83 7.22
C PRO A 505 -3.96 -9.92 8.07
N ALA A 506 -3.35 -8.95 8.77
CA ALA A 506 -4.11 -7.93 9.47
C ALA A 506 -4.53 -6.83 8.50
N ARG A 507 -5.76 -6.33 8.64
CA ARG A 507 -6.30 -5.21 7.85
C ARG A 507 -7.12 -4.32 8.77
N TYR A 508 -6.95 -3.01 8.61
CA TYR A 508 -7.66 -1.97 9.37
C TYR A 508 -8.52 -1.15 8.41
N PRO A 509 -9.75 -0.75 8.79
CA PRO A 509 -10.58 0.16 7.99
C PRO A 509 -9.83 1.45 7.65
N GLU A 510 -10.04 1.99 6.44
CA GLU A 510 -9.26 3.14 5.94
C GLU A 510 -9.49 4.42 6.75
N ASP A 511 -10.60 4.51 7.47
CA ASP A 511 -11.06 5.64 8.28
C ASP A 511 -10.73 5.50 9.78
N VAL A 512 -10.17 4.36 10.20
CA VAL A 512 -9.83 4.08 11.60
C VAL A 512 -8.31 4.02 11.76
N GLN A 513 -7.74 4.92 12.58
CA GLN A 513 -6.35 4.79 12.99
C GLN A 513 -6.16 3.44 13.69
N ALA A 514 -5.20 2.66 13.20
CA ALA A 514 -4.85 1.40 13.81
C ALA A 514 -4.50 1.64 15.29
N PRO A 515 -5.06 0.85 16.24
CA PRO A 515 -4.77 1.04 17.65
C PRO A 515 -3.28 0.83 17.91
N ALA A 516 -2.72 1.58 18.87
CA ALA A 516 -1.32 1.45 19.27
C ALA A 516 -0.96 -0.03 19.53
N GLY A 517 -0.05 -0.58 18.72
CA GLY A 517 0.34 -1.99 18.78
C GLY A 517 -0.40 -2.93 17.83
N ALA A 518 -1.05 -2.40 16.80
CA ALA A 518 -1.62 -3.15 15.70
C ALA A 518 -0.64 -4.17 15.10
N GLY A 519 -1.13 -5.37 14.81
CA GLY A 519 -0.35 -6.42 14.16
C GLY A 519 -0.32 -6.22 12.64
N THR A 520 0.64 -6.84 11.98
CA THR A 520 0.70 -6.98 10.50
C THR A 520 0.06 -8.28 10.03
N ALA A 521 0.00 -9.30 10.90
CA ALA A 521 -0.73 -10.54 10.68
C ALA A 521 -1.04 -11.24 12.00
N TRP A 522 -1.91 -12.24 11.92
CA TRP A 522 -2.31 -13.13 13.01
C TRP A 522 -1.91 -14.56 12.67
N ALA A 523 -1.06 -15.16 13.52
CA ALA A 523 -0.82 -16.59 13.51
C ALA A 523 -1.87 -17.27 14.37
N ILE A 524 -2.63 -18.20 13.80
CA ILE A 524 -3.72 -18.89 14.48
C ILE A 524 -3.42 -20.39 14.48
N SER A 525 -3.32 -20.96 15.68
CA SER A 525 -3.20 -22.39 15.91
C SER A 525 -4.57 -23.00 16.10
N LEU A 526 -4.81 -24.11 15.42
CA LEU A 526 -6.05 -24.87 15.40
C LEU A 526 -5.77 -26.26 16.01
N GLY A 527 -6.49 -26.61 17.08
CA GLY A 527 -6.47 -27.93 17.70
C GLY A 527 -5.09 -28.39 18.20
N GLY A 528 -4.84 -29.71 18.16
CA GLY A 528 -3.57 -30.33 18.56
C GLY A 528 -3.66 -31.08 19.90
N ARG A 529 -2.49 -31.34 20.51
CA ARG A 529 -2.36 -32.04 21.80
C ARG A 529 -1.70 -31.16 22.84
N ASP A 530 -2.18 -31.27 24.08
CA ASP A 530 -1.62 -30.62 25.25
C ASP A 530 -0.38 -31.35 25.83
N ARG A 531 0.18 -30.82 26.91
CA ARG A 531 1.31 -31.44 27.66
C ARG A 531 1.02 -32.86 28.15
N ASN A 532 -0.24 -33.21 28.37
CA ASN A 532 -0.65 -34.53 28.84
C ASN A 532 -0.90 -35.51 27.69
N GLY A 533 -0.78 -35.05 26.44
CA GLY A 533 -1.12 -35.81 25.25
C GLY A 533 -2.62 -35.87 24.97
N THR A 534 -3.42 -35.04 25.64
CA THR A 534 -4.87 -34.92 25.44
C THR A 534 -5.11 -34.04 24.23
N THR A 535 -5.95 -34.52 23.31
CA THR A 535 -6.37 -33.71 22.17
C THR A 535 -7.21 -32.51 22.62
N SER A 536 -6.97 -31.35 22.04
CA SER A 536 -7.65 -30.09 22.36
C SER A 536 -8.35 -29.52 21.12
N GLY A 537 -9.50 -28.87 21.31
CA GLY A 537 -10.16 -28.06 20.28
C GLY A 537 -9.88 -26.56 20.43
N VAL A 538 -8.96 -26.20 21.32
CA VAL A 538 -8.62 -24.80 21.64
C VAL A 538 -7.93 -24.14 20.45
N LEU A 539 -8.28 -22.87 20.23
CA LEU A 539 -7.59 -22.01 19.29
C LEU A 539 -6.67 -21.06 20.04
N TRP A 540 -5.45 -20.90 19.54
CA TRP A 540 -4.52 -19.90 20.04
C TRP A 540 -4.23 -18.92 18.93
N ARG A 541 -4.10 -17.63 19.26
CA ARG A 541 -3.73 -16.60 18.30
C ARG A 541 -2.58 -15.74 18.83
N GLY A 542 -1.64 -15.40 17.96
CA GLY A 542 -0.56 -14.46 18.24
C GLY A 542 -0.46 -13.41 17.14
N SER A 543 -0.27 -12.13 17.50
CA SER A 543 0.03 -11.10 16.52
C SER A 543 1.51 -11.15 16.11
N ILE A 544 1.74 -10.87 14.83
CA ILE A 544 3.06 -10.60 14.25
C ILE A 544 3.12 -9.10 13.98
N GLY A 545 4.10 -8.34 14.49
CA GLY A 545 4.11 -6.85 14.44
C GLY A 545 3.78 -6.17 15.77
N GLY A 546 3.74 -4.82 15.82
CA GLY A 546 3.20 -4.05 16.95
C GLY A 546 4.20 -3.64 18.04
N LEU A 547 3.69 -3.20 19.21
CA LEU A 547 4.48 -2.53 20.27
C LEU A 547 5.63 -3.36 20.84
N ALA A 548 5.49 -4.69 20.95
CA ALA A 548 6.61 -5.51 21.42
C ALA A 548 7.73 -5.58 20.38
N GLU A 549 7.38 -5.58 19.09
CA GLU A 549 8.38 -5.51 18.02
C GLU A 549 9.13 -4.17 18.02
N ALA A 550 8.56 -3.07 18.56
CA ALA A 550 9.24 -1.78 18.72
C ALA A 550 10.36 -1.81 19.78
N ASN A 551 10.13 -2.52 20.88
CA ASN A 551 11.03 -2.56 22.04
C ASN A 551 12.14 -3.61 21.95
N ALA A 552 12.20 -4.38 20.87
CA ALA A 552 13.18 -5.44 20.69
C ALA A 552 14.59 -4.90 20.48
N THR A 553 15.56 -5.53 21.16
CA THR A 553 16.98 -5.16 21.14
C THR A 553 17.83 -6.04 20.22
N ARG A 554 17.25 -7.05 19.56
CA ARG A 554 17.96 -7.88 18.57
C ARG A 554 17.13 -7.95 17.32
N ARG A 555 17.70 -7.52 16.18
CA ARG A 555 16.98 -7.39 14.91
C ARG A 555 17.76 -8.00 13.77
N SER A 556 17.07 -8.27 12.67
CA SER A 556 17.69 -8.68 11.41
C SER A 556 18.76 -7.69 10.99
N VAL A 557 19.82 -8.18 10.35
CA VAL A 557 20.93 -7.34 9.89
C VAL A 557 20.50 -6.39 8.77
N GLU A 558 19.59 -6.83 7.90
CA GLU A 558 19.08 -6.04 6.79
C GLU A 558 17.61 -6.38 6.50
N GLY A 559 16.92 -5.48 5.81
CA GLY A 559 15.57 -5.70 5.35
C GLY A 559 15.13 -4.64 4.35
N SER A 560 14.08 -4.94 3.62
CA SER A 560 13.46 -4.03 2.66
C SER A 560 11.99 -3.83 2.97
N TYR A 561 11.52 -2.62 2.76
CA TYR A 561 10.11 -2.25 2.78
C TYR A 561 9.76 -1.70 1.41
N TYR A 562 8.69 -2.19 0.81
CA TYR A 562 8.13 -1.70 -0.44
C TYR A 562 6.82 -1.00 -0.12
N SER A 563 6.68 0.25 -0.51
CA SER A 563 5.44 1.00 -0.27
C SER A 563 4.28 0.44 -1.08
N ARG A 564 3.06 0.89 -0.76
CA ARG A 564 1.94 0.79 -1.69
C ARG A 564 2.23 1.59 -2.97
N PHE A 565 1.37 1.42 -3.97
CA PHE A 565 1.41 2.22 -5.19
C PHE A 565 0.70 3.55 -4.95
N PHE A 566 1.34 4.64 -5.35
CA PHE A 566 0.79 5.99 -5.23
C PHE A 566 0.42 6.54 -6.60
N ASP A 567 -0.78 7.12 -6.67
CA ASP A 567 -1.15 8.02 -7.75
C ASP A 567 -0.60 9.41 -7.42
N ILE A 568 0.40 9.83 -8.17
CA ILE A 568 1.02 11.14 -8.02
C ILE A 568 0.71 12.05 -9.20
N ARG A 569 -0.31 11.71 -10.00
CA ARG A 569 -0.85 12.61 -11.01
C ARG A 569 -1.18 13.94 -10.37
N ILE A 570 -1.07 14.97 -11.20
CA ILE A 570 -1.48 16.30 -10.83
C ILE A 570 -2.62 16.64 -11.79
N ASP A 571 -3.82 16.80 -11.23
CA ASP A 571 -5.06 17.10 -11.97
C ASP A 571 -4.94 18.48 -12.60
N SER A 572 -4.33 18.54 -13.77
CA SER A 572 -4.46 19.65 -14.70
C SER A 572 -4.70 19.04 -16.07
N ASP A 573 -5.88 19.26 -16.62
CA ASP A 573 -6.25 18.87 -17.99
C ASP A 573 -5.37 19.55 -19.07
N GLU A 574 -4.47 20.46 -18.68
CA GLU A 574 -3.59 21.17 -19.60
C GLU A 574 -2.22 20.51 -19.73
N SER A 575 -2.22 19.40 -20.46
CA SER A 575 -1.02 18.90 -21.11
C SER A 575 -0.58 19.86 -22.23
N THR A 576 0.08 20.97 -21.91
CA THR A 576 0.96 21.65 -22.88
C THR A 576 2.32 21.97 -22.29
N ALA A 577 3.32 21.34 -22.89
CA ALA A 577 4.72 21.30 -22.51
C ALA A 577 5.44 22.66 -22.66
N ALA A 578 5.33 23.57 -21.69
CA ALA A 578 6.22 24.73 -21.58
C ALA A 578 6.46 25.13 -20.12
N ASP A 579 7.66 24.83 -19.61
CA ASP A 579 8.38 25.39 -18.43
C ASP A 579 7.69 25.79 -17.10
N GLY A 580 6.39 25.54 -16.90
CA GLY A 580 5.66 25.80 -15.64
C GLY A 580 4.65 24.74 -15.24
N ALA A 581 4.60 23.60 -15.95
CA ALA A 581 3.61 22.53 -15.70
C ALA A 581 3.80 21.88 -14.33
N ALA A 582 2.67 21.44 -13.76
CA ALA A 582 2.63 20.79 -12.48
C ALA A 582 3.55 19.55 -12.46
N ARG A 583 4.39 19.41 -11.43
CA ARG A 583 5.39 18.32 -11.34
C ARG A 583 5.78 17.99 -9.91
N VAL A 584 6.31 16.79 -9.69
CA VAL A 584 7.01 16.46 -8.45
C VAL A 584 8.41 17.08 -8.49
N LEU A 585 8.77 17.82 -7.44
CA LEU A 585 10.02 18.56 -7.32
C LEU A 585 11.06 17.81 -6.49
N ALA A 586 10.64 17.30 -5.34
CA ALA A 586 11.52 16.67 -4.37
C ALA A 586 10.82 15.52 -3.65
N ILE A 587 11.62 14.63 -3.08
CA ILE A 587 11.18 13.58 -2.17
C ILE A 587 11.80 13.88 -0.82
N ASN A 588 10.96 13.87 0.22
CA ASN A 588 11.33 14.13 1.60
C ASN A 588 11.08 12.88 2.44
N TRP A 589 11.98 12.55 3.35
CA TRP A 589 11.77 11.46 4.30
C TRP A 589 12.42 11.76 5.65
N THR A 590 11.82 11.23 6.71
CA THR A 590 12.33 11.40 8.07
C THR A 590 12.86 10.07 8.59
N THR A 591 14.04 10.06 9.20
CA THR A 591 14.63 8.84 9.78
C THR A 591 15.10 9.03 11.22
N GLU A 592 15.18 7.93 11.97
CA GLU A 592 15.92 7.85 13.23
C GLU A 592 17.07 6.86 13.06
N ILE A 593 18.32 7.31 13.17
CA ILE A 593 19.50 6.46 12.99
C ILE A 593 20.54 6.75 14.08
N ASP A 594 20.67 5.84 15.05
CA ASP A 594 21.67 5.94 16.12
C ASP A 594 23.05 5.42 15.66
N ARG A 595 23.76 6.26 14.90
CA ARG A 595 25.13 5.98 14.47
C ARG A 595 26.17 6.09 15.60
N SER A 596 25.77 6.53 16.80
CA SER A 596 26.66 6.54 17.96
C SER A 596 26.87 5.14 18.54
N ARG A 597 25.84 4.28 18.44
CA ARG A 597 25.90 2.87 18.86
C ARG A 597 26.27 1.94 17.71
N ASN A 598 25.70 2.19 16.53
CA ASN A 598 25.99 1.42 15.34
C ASN A 598 26.43 2.35 14.22
N SER A 599 27.73 2.60 14.14
CA SER A 599 28.26 3.55 13.15
C SER A 599 27.76 3.24 11.74
N THR A 600 27.72 1.96 11.36
CA THR A 600 27.40 1.44 10.02
C THR A 600 25.91 1.33 9.70
N ALA A 601 25.04 1.67 10.65
CA ALA A 601 23.61 1.68 10.40
C ALA A 601 23.25 2.67 9.29
N ASP A 602 22.36 2.25 8.40
CA ASP A 602 21.95 3.03 7.25
C ASP A 602 20.54 2.71 6.74
N LEU A 603 19.98 3.66 6.00
CA LEU A 603 18.66 3.55 5.39
C LEU A 603 18.73 4.13 3.99
N ILE A 604 18.52 3.31 2.96
CA ILE A 604 18.59 3.72 1.56
C ILE A 604 17.17 3.79 1.00
N ILE A 605 16.81 4.91 0.37
CA ILE A 605 15.56 5.04 -0.38
C ILE A 605 15.82 4.84 -1.88
N GLU A 606 15.07 3.93 -2.47
CA GLU A 606 14.94 3.75 -3.91
C GLU A 606 13.49 4.02 -4.33
N PHE A 607 13.28 4.35 -5.59
CA PHE A 607 11.94 4.52 -6.15
C PHE A 607 11.90 4.06 -7.60
N ARG A 608 10.69 3.76 -8.05
CA ARG A 608 10.39 3.55 -9.46
C ARG A 608 9.17 4.38 -9.84
N ARG A 609 9.13 4.75 -11.11
CA ARG A 609 8.09 5.64 -11.66
C ARG A 609 7.69 5.19 -13.05
N VAL A 610 6.42 5.42 -13.39
CA VAL A 610 5.90 5.21 -14.74
C VAL A 610 4.92 6.31 -15.10
N ARG A 611 4.83 6.62 -16.39
CA ARG A 611 3.82 7.52 -16.95
C ARG A 611 2.80 6.68 -17.72
N ARG A 612 1.54 6.79 -17.34
CA ARG A 612 0.42 6.13 -18.01
C ARG A 612 -0.72 7.11 -18.25
N ALA A 613 -1.59 6.77 -19.20
CA ALA A 613 -2.78 7.58 -19.52
C ALA A 613 -3.99 7.19 -18.64
N ASP A 614 -3.98 6.00 -18.03
CA ASP A 614 -5.05 5.50 -17.16
C ASP A 614 -4.78 5.79 -15.68
N ALA A 615 -5.87 5.98 -14.93
CA ALA A 615 -5.90 6.41 -13.53
C ALA A 615 -5.55 5.33 -12.49
N ARG A 616 -5.09 4.15 -12.90
CA ARG A 616 -4.89 3.01 -11.99
C ARG A 616 -3.41 2.77 -11.73
N CYS A 617 -3.00 3.02 -10.49
CA CYS A 617 -1.68 2.67 -9.99
C CYS A 617 -1.77 1.37 -9.18
N ASP A 618 -1.38 0.28 -9.81
CA ASP A 618 -1.25 -1.06 -9.23
C ASP A 618 0.07 -1.70 -9.69
N GLU A 619 0.33 -2.93 -9.28
CA GLU A 619 1.54 -3.66 -9.69
C GLU A 619 1.63 -3.80 -11.22
N GLY A 620 0.49 -3.99 -11.90
CA GLY A 620 0.39 -4.09 -13.35
C GLY A 620 0.72 -2.79 -14.08
N ALA A 621 0.72 -1.65 -13.40
CA ALA A 621 1.14 -0.37 -13.97
C ALA A 621 2.65 -0.28 -14.21
N PHE A 622 3.46 -1.10 -13.54
CA PHE A 622 4.91 -1.09 -13.65
C PHE A 622 5.38 -2.24 -14.54
N PRO A 623 5.87 -1.98 -15.77
CA PRO A 623 6.54 -3.01 -16.57
C PRO A 623 7.61 -3.74 -15.75
N ALA A 624 7.79 -5.04 -16.00
CA ALA A 624 8.70 -5.89 -15.23
C ALA A 624 10.14 -5.35 -15.17
N ASN A 625 10.57 -4.61 -16.19
CA ASN A 625 11.90 -4.00 -16.31
C ASN A 625 11.96 -2.53 -15.87
N THR A 626 10.95 -2.03 -15.15
CA THR A 626 10.99 -0.65 -14.65
C THR A 626 12.12 -0.51 -13.63
N PRO A 627 13.13 0.34 -13.90
CA PRO A 627 14.29 0.43 -13.05
C PRO A 627 13.97 1.10 -11.71
N TRP A 628 14.55 0.57 -10.64
CA TRP A 628 14.66 1.25 -9.37
C TRP A 628 15.82 2.24 -9.43
N VAL A 629 15.54 3.49 -9.08
CA VAL A 629 16.51 4.58 -9.01
C VAL A 629 16.76 4.88 -7.55
N GLN A 630 18.03 4.86 -7.17
CA GLN A 630 18.47 5.18 -5.82
C GLN A 630 18.44 6.71 -5.61
N LEU A 631 17.72 7.19 -4.59
CA LEU A 631 17.69 8.61 -4.18
C LEU A 631 18.80 8.93 -3.19
N ASP A 632 19.15 7.95 -2.38
CA ASP A 632 20.07 8.06 -1.27
C ASP A 632 21.26 7.12 -1.54
N GLY A 633 22.48 7.65 -1.62
CA GLY A 633 23.67 6.85 -1.96
C GLY A 633 24.40 6.30 -0.74
N ASP A 634 25.54 5.64 -0.96
CA ASP A 634 26.39 5.17 0.14
C ASP A 634 26.91 6.34 1.02
N ARG A 635 27.67 6.03 2.08
CA ARG A 635 28.27 7.04 2.97
C ARG A 635 29.13 8.11 2.28
N SER A 636 29.55 7.88 1.04
CA SER A 636 30.33 8.84 0.25
C SER A 636 29.46 9.73 -0.66
N SER A 637 28.18 9.38 -0.80
CA SER A 637 27.18 10.16 -1.53
C SER A 637 26.78 11.43 -0.79
N SER A 638 26.50 12.49 -1.54
CA SER A 638 25.90 13.73 -1.03
C SER A 638 24.50 13.54 -0.46
N PHE A 639 23.84 12.42 -0.76
CA PHE A 639 22.45 12.15 -0.41
C PHE A 639 22.27 11.08 0.67
N PHE A 640 23.36 10.69 1.35
CA PHE A 640 23.38 9.74 2.47
C PHE A 640 22.37 10.12 3.56
N SER A 641 21.42 9.22 3.89
CA SER A 641 20.39 9.44 4.92
C SER A 641 20.98 9.92 6.25
N GLN A 642 20.53 11.06 6.72
CA GLN A 642 20.82 11.61 8.04
C GLN A 642 19.69 11.29 9.01
N SER A 643 20.03 11.14 10.29
CA SER A 643 19.00 11.11 11.34
C SER A 643 18.29 12.46 11.37
N GLY A 644 16.96 12.45 11.33
CA GLY A 644 16.12 13.64 11.14
C GLY A 644 15.56 13.73 9.71
N ASN A 645 15.38 14.96 9.23
CA ASN A 645 14.74 15.24 7.95
C ASN A 645 15.75 15.15 6.80
N ASN A 646 15.37 14.45 5.74
CA ASN A 646 16.12 14.29 4.51
C ASN A 646 15.30 14.81 3.33
N ARG A 647 15.98 15.36 2.32
CA ARG A 647 15.35 15.93 1.12
C ARG A 647 16.28 15.74 -0.07
N VAL A 648 15.73 15.27 -1.18
CA VAL A 648 16.42 15.17 -2.47
C VAL A 648 15.59 15.85 -3.53
N GLU A 649 16.17 16.82 -4.25
CA GLU A 649 15.51 17.40 -5.41
C GLU A 649 15.67 16.47 -6.60
N LEU A 650 14.58 16.19 -7.30
CA LEU A 650 14.59 15.23 -8.41
C LEU A 650 15.42 15.71 -9.59
N LYS A 651 15.64 17.03 -9.72
CA LYS A 651 16.59 17.61 -10.68
C LYS A 651 18.05 17.20 -10.39
N GLU A 652 18.39 16.93 -9.13
CA GLU A 652 19.74 16.50 -8.74
C GLU A 652 19.99 15.05 -9.12
N VAL A 653 18.93 14.24 -9.19
CA VAL A 653 18.95 12.82 -9.56
C VAL A 653 18.85 12.62 -11.08
N PHE A 654 18.00 13.39 -11.75
CA PHE A 654 17.69 13.24 -13.17
C PHE A 654 18.32 14.32 -14.08
N GLY A 655 19.03 15.29 -13.52
CA GLY A 655 19.57 16.43 -14.26
C GLY A 655 18.47 17.31 -14.86
N GLU A 656 18.61 17.65 -16.14
CA GLU A 656 17.64 18.47 -16.90
C GLU A 656 16.34 17.71 -17.25
N GLU A 657 16.30 16.39 -17.04
CA GLU A 657 15.10 15.59 -17.35
C GLU A 657 13.99 15.88 -16.31
N LYS A 658 12.89 16.49 -16.79
CA LYS A 658 11.73 16.77 -15.94
C LYS A 658 11.14 15.47 -15.40
N PHE A 659 10.94 15.39 -14.09
CA PHE A 659 10.27 14.25 -13.47
C PHE A 659 8.84 14.14 -14.01
N ASN A 660 8.58 13.09 -14.79
CA ASN A 660 7.30 12.85 -15.43
C ASN A 660 6.80 11.46 -15.07
N ALA A 661 5.82 11.39 -14.18
CA ALA A 661 5.25 10.15 -13.69
C ALA A 661 3.79 10.35 -13.28
N THR A 662 3.00 9.30 -13.47
CA THR A 662 1.62 9.20 -12.97
C THR A 662 1.55 8.27 -11.78
N CYS A 663 2.31 7.16 -11.83
CA CYS A 663 2.40 6.22 -10.71
C CYS A 663 3.80 6.22 -10.12
N PHE A 664 3.86 6.12 -8.79
CA PHE A 664 5.07 6.13 -8.00
C PHE A 664 5.05 5.01 -6.97
N GLN A 665 6.21 4.42 -6.72
CA GLN A 665 6.43 3.50 -5.62
C GLN A 665 7.84 3.69 -5.10
N TYR A 666 8.00 3.69 -3.77
CA TYR A 666 9.32 3.72 -3.15
C TYR A 666 9.61 2.41 -2.42
N ARG A 667 10.89 2.19 -2.13
CA ARG A 667 11.41 1.11 -1.32
C ARG A 667 12.44 1.68 -0.36
N ALA A 668 12.34 1.30 0.90
CA ALA A 668 13.35 1.59 1.91
C ALA A 668 14.16 0.32 2.21
N LEU A 669 15.48 0.37 2.05
CA LEU A 669 16.40 -0.67 2.49
C LEU A 669 17.04 -0.24 3.80
N LEU A 670 16.82 -1.03 4.84
CA LEU A 670 17.40 -0.79 6.14
C LEU A 670 18.57 -1.75 6.33
N THR A 671 19.68 -1.26 6.85
CA THR A 671 20.86 -2.09 7.19
C THR A 671 21.47 -1.62 8.50
N GLN A 672 21.87 -2.57 9.34
CA GLN A 672 22.66 -2.29 10.53
C GLN A 672 24.15 -2.20 10.22
N ASN A 673 24.64 -2.85 9.17
CA ASN A 673 26.08 -3.03 8.99
C ASN A 673 26.62 -2.30 7.76
N GLY A 674 25.77 -1.59 7.02
CA GLY A 674 26.12 -1.04 5.73
C GLY A 674 26.33 -2.14 4.68
N ARG A 675 26.87 -1.76 3.52
CA ARG A 675 27.21 -2.65 2.42
C ARG A 675 28.66 -2.39 1.99
N THR A 676 29.34 -3.40 1.45
CA THR A 676 30.61 -3.23 0.73
C THR A 676 30.37 -2.50 -0.59
N ALA A 677 31.42 -2.03 -1.25
CA ALA A 677 31.33 -1.37 -2.55
C ALA A 677 30.72 -2.28 -3.64
N GLU A 678 30.81 -3.60 -3.45
CA GLU A 678 30.24 -4.64 -4.29
C GLU A 678 28.83 -5.07 -3.86
N GLY A 679 28.20 -4.34 -2.92
CA GLY A 679 26.86 -4.61 -2.42
C GLY A 679 26.75 -5.74 -1.39
N GLY A 680 27.87 -6.35 -1.00
CA GLY A 680 27.93 -7.42 0.00
C GLY A 680 27.65 -6.89 1.41
N LEU A 681 27.10 -7.72 2.30
CA LEU A 681 26.88 -7.32 3.69
C LEU A 681 28.19 -7.29 4.47
N ILE A 682 28.36 -6.26 5.29
CA ILE A 682 29.38 -6.26 6.33
C ILE A 682 28.80 -7.00 7.56
N PRO A 683 29.60 -7.80 8.29
CA PRO A 683 29.10 -8.51 9.46
C PRO A 683 28.75 -7.59 10.65
N PRO A 684 27.83 -8.01 11.55
CA PRO A 684 27.31 -7.15 12.61
C PRO A 684 28.29 -6.93 13.76
N ILE A 685 28.54 -5.66 14.08
CA ILE A 685 29.28 -5.24 15.29
C ILE A 685 28.31 -5.05 16.47
N ASP A 686 27.11 -4.52 16.24
CA ASP A 686 26.05 -4.34 17.24
C ASP A 686 24.65 -4.41 16.59
N ILE A 687 23.82 -5.34 17.05
CA ILE A 687 22.45 -5.57 16.54
C ILE A 687 21.36 -4.84 17.33
N THR A 688 21.75 -4.00 18.29
CA THR A 688 20.83 -3.36 19.27
C THR A 688 20.28 -2.00 18.85
N GLY A 689 20.91 -1.31 17.90
CA GLY A 689 20.37 -0.09 17.27
C GLY A 689 19.88 -0.37 15.85
N THR A 690 18.63 -0.03 15.53
CA THR A 690 18.07 -0.15 14.17
C THR A 690 17.81 1.23 13.57
N PRO A 691 18.11 1.43 12.28
CA PRO A 691 17.55 2.56 11.55
C PRO A 691 16.02 2.44 11.51
N LYS A 692 15.34 3.58 11.48
CA LYS A 692 13.88 3.68 11.33
C LYS A 692 13.52 4.68 10.24
N LEU A 693 12.58 4.32 9.36
CA LEU A 693 11.86 5.28 8.51
C LEU A 693 10.60 5.70 9.26
N LEU A 694 10.44 7.00 9.44
CA LEU A 694 9.35 7.61 10.20
C LEU A 694 8.23 8.11 9.28
N ASN A 695 8.59 8.83 8.20
CA ASN A 695 7.65 9.21 7.15
C ASN A 695 8.35 9.40 5.80
N ILE A 696 7.52 9.49 4.75
CA ILE A 696 7.92 9.91 3.42
C ILE A 696 6.85 10.80 2.78
N SER A 697 7.28 11.79 2.01
CA SER A 697 6.41 12.73 1.33
C SER A 697 7.03 13.22 0.03
N VAL A 698 6.19 13.77 -0.84
CA VAL A 698 6.59 14.36 -2.11
C VAL A 698 6.25 15.85 -2.13
N GLU A 699 7.18 16.67 -2.59
CA GLU A 699 6.90 18.07 -2.90
C GLU A 699 6.36 18.15 -4.33
N LYS A 700 5.16 18.69 -4.47
CA LYS A 700 4.51 18.94 -5.77
C LYS A 700 4.47 20.44 -6.02
N THR A 701 4.59 20.82 -7.29
CA THR A 701 4.21 22.15 -7.75
C THR A 701 2.98 22.09 -8.63
N ILE A 702 2.08 23.06 -8.45
CA ILE A 702 1.01 23.39 -9.38
C ILE A 702 1.23 24.84 -9.84
N PRO A 703 1.18 25.15 -11.15
CA PRO A 703 1.07 26.53 -11.60
C PRO A 703 -0.26 27.11 -11.12
N GLY A 704 -0.23 28.17 -10.30
CA GLY A 704 -1.45 28.88 -9.95
C GLY A 704 -1.98 29.67 -11.15
N GLU A 705 -3.31 29.72 -11.31
CA GLU A 705 -3.98 30.71 -12.17
C GLU A 705 -4.40 31.91 -11.31
N PRO A 706 -4.16 33.17 -11.75
CA PRO A 706 -4.79 34.33 -11.11
C PRO A 706 -6.29 34.32 -11.40
N ASP A 707 -7.12 34.76 -10.46
CA ASP A 707 -8.56 34.95 -10.67
C ASP A 707 -9.01 36.18 -9.87
N LEU A 708 -9.52 37.19 -10.58
CA LEU A 708 -9.85 38.51 -10.07
C LEU A 708 -11.35 38.60 -9.78
N TRP A 709 -11.67 39.02 -8.57
CA TRP A 709 -13.04 39.06 -8.06
C TRP A 709 -13.44 40.48 -7.74
N ILE A 710 -14.67 40.85 -8.08
CA ILE A 710 -15.35 41.94 -7.39
C ILE A 710 -15.77 41.41 -6.03
N GLU A 711 -15.02 41.78 -4.99
CA GLU A 711 -15.32 41.40 -3.60
C GLU A 711 -16.52 42.18 -3.08
N ARG A 712 -16.60 43.46 -3.45
CA ARG A 712 -17.67 44.35 -3.02
C ARG A 712 -17.92 45.40 -4.07
N PHE A 713 -19.19 45.65 -4.37
CA PHE A 713 -19.63 46.76 -5.19
C PHE A 713 -20.92 47.33 -4.62
N GLU A 714 -20.84 48.46 -3.93
CA GLU A 714 -21.97 49.11 -3.25
C GLU A 714 -22.03 50.60 -3.58
N VAL A 715 -23.26 51.12 -3.66
CA VAL A 715 -23.53 52.55 -3.86
C VAL A 715 -24.58 52.99 -2.85
N SER A 716 -24.30 54.08 -2.13
CA SER A 716 -25.25 54.70 -1.20
C SER A 716 -25.71 56.08 -1.68
N VAL A 717 -26.98 56.38 -1.44
CA VAL A 717 -27.60 57.69 -1.68
C VAL A 717 -28.19 58.17 -0.35
N THR A 718 -28.00 59.45 0.00
CA THR A 718 -28.59 60.03 1.22
C THR A 718 -30.12 60.08 1.12
N GLU A 719 -30.78 60.25 2.27
CA GLU A 719 -32.24 60.47 2.33
C GLU A 719 -32.72 61.67 1.49
N GLN A 720 -31.86 62.63 1.17
CA GLN A 720 -32.20 63.77 0.29
C GLN A 720 -31.97 63.48 -1.20
N GLY A 721 -31.73 62.22 -1.59
CA GLY A 721 -31.47 61.84 -2.97
C GLY A 721 -30.13 62.35 -3.50
N ARG A 722 -29.10 62.43 -2.65
CA ARG A 722 -27.74 62.85 -3.03
C ARG A 722 -26.78 61.67 -2.99
N PHE A 723 -25.83 61.63 -3.90
CA PHE A 723 -24.78 60.61 -3.87
C PHE A 723 -23.95 60.73 -2.60
N ASP A 724 -23.77 59.63 -1.87
CA ASP A 724 -23.05 59.59 -0.58
C ASP A 724 -21.70 58.87 -0.73
N SER A 725 -21.73 57.58 -1.06
CA SER A 725 -20.53 56.74 -1.17
C SER A 725 -20.57 55.78 -2.36
N PHE A 726 -19.35 55.47 -2.82
CA PHE A 726 -19.05 54.41 -3.78
C PHE A 726 -18.04 53.48 -3.12
N ASP A 727 -18.34 52.20 -3.02
CA ASP A 727 -17.43 51.22 -2.45
C ASP A 727 -17.24 50.06 -3.43
N LEU A 728 -16.14 50.13 -4.18
CA LEU A 728 -15.70 49.07 -5.07
C LEU A 728 -14.41 48.49 -4.51
N ALA A 729 -14.38 47.18 -4.30
CA ALA A 729 -13.20 46.46 -3.88
C ALA A 729 -13.02 45.21 -4.74
N MET A 730 -11.77 44.89 -5.03
CA MET A 730 -11.41 43.69 -5.75
C MET A 730 -10.38 42.85 -5.00
N LYS A 731 -10.30 41.57 -5.32
CA LYS A 731 -9.38 40.62 -4.68
C LYS A 731 -8.91 39.57 -5.68
N ASN A 732 -7.70 39.06 -5.51
CA ASN A 732 -7.19 37.91 -6.26
C ASN A 732 -7.36 36.65 -5.38
N LEU A 733 -8.23 35.73 -5.79
CA LEU A 733 -8.61 34.54 -5.01
C LEU A 733 -8.97 33.38 -5.95
N HIS A 734 -8.68 32.14 -5.56
CA HIS A 734 -8.89 30.98 -6.42
C HIS A 734 -10.41 30.76 -6.66
N PRO A 735 -10.84 30.17 -7.80
CA PRO A 735 -12.25 29.88 -8.11
C PRO A 735 -13.06 29.16 -7.01
N ASP A 736 -12.40 28.40 -6.14
CA ASP A 736 -13.01 27.67 -5.01
C ASP A 736 -12.87 28.37 -3.64
N GLY A 737 -12.38 29.61 -3.63
CA GLY A 737 -12.25 30.44 -2.42
C GLY A 737 -10.94 30.27 -1.65
N ARG A 738 -9.96 29.51 -2.16
CA ARG A 738 -8.64 29.36 -1.53
C ARG A 738 -7.72 30.56 -1.83
N SER A 739 -6.86 30.90 -0.86
CA SER A 739 -5.88 32.01 -0.93
C SER A 739 -4.66 31.71 -1.82
N GLU A 740 -4.59 30.52 -2.42
CA GLU A 740 -3.47 30.02 -3.20
C GLU A 740 -3.64 30.37 -4.69
N THR A 741 -3.37 31.61 -5.09
CA THR A 741 -3.36 32.04 -6.51
C THR A 741 -2.01 32.59 -6.95
N ALA A 742 -1.79 32.62 -8.27
CA ALA A 742 -0.63 33.29 -8.83
C ALA A 742 -0.78 34.81 -8.82
N LEU A 743 0.34 35.53 -8.79
CA LEU A 743 0.37 36.97 -9.05
C LEU A 743 -0.12 37.25 -10.49
N VAL A 744 -0.98 38.25 -10.63
CA VAL A 744 -1.57 38.72 -11.89
C VAL A 744 -0.54 38.89 -13.02
N GLY A 745 -0.85 38.39 -14.22
CA GLY A 745 0.09 38.23 -15.33
C GLY A 745 0.54 39.52 -16.06
N ALA A 746 -0.30 40.56 -16.12
CA ALA A 746 0.05 41.86 -16.70
C ALA A 746 0.52 42.85 -15.61
N ASP A 747 1.53 43.67 -15.92
CA ASP A 747 2.02 44.71 -15.00
C ASP A 747 0.94 45.75 -14.64
N LEU A 748 0.03 46.02 -15.59
CA LEU A 748 -1.11 46.91 -15.47
C LEU A 748 -2.32 46.31 -16.22
N PHE A 749 -3.49 46.36 -15.60
CA PHE A 749 -4.76 46.01 -16.25
C PHE A 749 -5.85 47.04 -15.88
N PRO A 750 -6.86 47.29 -16.74
CA PRO A 750 -7.86 48.30 -16.47
C PRO A 750 -9.04 47.75 -15.67
N VAL A 751 -9.58 48.57 -14.77
CA VAL A 751 -10.93 48.44 -14.22
C VAL A 751 -11.75 49.59 -14.76
N VAL A 752 -12.94 49.31 -15.29
CA VAL A 752 -13.80 50.32 -15.92
C VAL A 752 -15.17 50.36 -15.23
N LEU A 753 -15.80 51.54 -15.22
CA LEU A 753 -17.19 51.67 -14.77
C LEU A 753 -18.08 51.97 -15.96
N CYS A 754 -18.93 51.02 -16.32
CA CYS A 754 -19.95 51.24 -17.32
C CYS A 754 -21.17 51.93 -16.72
N VAL A 755 -21.65 53.00 -17.36
CA VAL A 755 -22.70 53.86 -16.82
C VAL A 755 -23.74 54.16 -17.88
N ALA A 756 -25.00 53.90 -17.56
CA ALA A 756 -26.16 54.39 -18.30
C ALA A 756 -26.90 55.44 -17.47
N TYR A 757 -27.37 56.50 -18.13
CA TYR A 757 -28.01 57.66 -17.50
C TYR A 757 -29.28 58.05 -18.27
N SER A 758 -30.32 58.42 -17.53
CA SER A 758 -31.49 59.13 -18.05
C SER A 758 -31.92 60.26 -17.12
N GLU A 759 -32.56 61.29 -17.68
CA GLU A 759 -33.11 62.39 -16.89
C GLU A 759 -34.26 61.91 -15.98
N LEU A 760 -34.57 62.64 -14.90
CA LEU A 760 -35.62 62.26 -13.93
C LEU A 760 -37.03 62.13 -14.55
N GLU A 761 -37.26 62.73 -15.72
CA GLU A 761 -38.53 62.68 -16.45
C GLU A 761 -38.60 61.50 -17.43
N GLN A 762 -37.50 60.76 -17.59
CA GLN A 762 -37.36 59.62 -18.49
C GLN A 762 -37.37 58.31 -17.68
N PRO A 763 -37.75 57.16 -18.28
CA PRO A 763 -37.66 55.87 -17.60
C PRO A 763 -36.20 55.56 -17.19
N GLU A 764 -36.04 54.71 -16.18
CA GLU A 764 -34.71 54.24 -15.75
C GLU A 764 -33.93 53.66 -16.94
N PRO A 765 -32.62 53.98 -17.06
CA PRO A 765 -31.85 53.55 -18.22
C PRO A 765 -31.52 52.05 -18.10
N GLU A 766 -31.58 51.36 -19.23
CA GLU A 766 -31.04 50.01 -19.33
C GLU A 766 -29.53 50.08 -19.57
N LEU A 767 -28.75 49.38 -18.76
CA LEU A 767 -27.31 49.22 -18.96
C LEU A 767 -27.03 47.85 -19.57
N VAL A 768 -26.55 47.84 -20.82
CA VAL A 768 -26.05 46.64 -21.48
C VAL A 768 -24.56 46.51 -21.19
N VAL A 769 -24.20 45.52 -20.38
CA VAL A 769 -22.81 45.21 -20.03
C VAL A 769 -22.22 44.27 -21.10
N PRO A 770 -21.04 44.56 -21.67
CA PRO A 770 -20.43 43.74 -22.70
C PRO A 770 -20.04 42.34 -22.18
N THR A 771 -20.00 41.37 -23.09
CA THR A 771 -19.40 40.06 -22.81
C THR A 771 -17.88 40.19 -22.77
N LEU A 772 -17.23 39.56 -21.80
CA LEU A 772 -15.76 39.57 -21.68
C LEU A 772 -15.14 38.32 -22.33
N PRO A 773 -13.95 38.43 -22.95
CA PRO A 773 -13.19 39.65 -23.19
C PRO A 773 -13.79 40.51 -24.30
N ILE A 774 -13.58 41.82 -24.20
CA ILE A 774 -13.84 42.79 -25.27
C ILE A 774 -12.65 42.74 -26.23
N GLU A 775 -12.91 42.74 -27.54
CA GLU A 775 -11.85 42.89 -28.54
C GLU A 775 -11.13 44.22 -28.31
N ASN A 776 -9.80 44.16 -28.22
CA ASN A 776 -8.98 45.33 -27.96
C ASN A 776 -8.78 46.10 -29.28
N ASP A 777 -9.52 47.18 -29.47
CA ASP A 777 -9.14 48.22 -30.43
C ASP A 777 -7.88 48.93 -29.88
N ASP A 778 -6.97 49.43 -30.73
CA ASP A 778 -5.64 50.02 -30.40
C ASP A 778 -5.61 51.08 -29.25
N ASP A 779 -6.76 51.43 -28.68
CA ASP A 779 -7.02 52.45 -27.68
C ASP A 779 -7.41 51.90 -26.27
N ASN A 780 -7.60 50.58 -26.08
CA ASN A 780 -8.03 49.95 -24.81
C ASN A 780 -9.26 50.63 -24.15
N ARG A 781 -10.25 51.05 -24.95
CA ARG A 781 -11.45 51.74 -24.44
C ARG A 781 -12.66 50.82 -24.41
N VAL A 782 -13.49 51.02 -23.38
CA VAL A 782 -14.80 50.35 -23.27
C VAL A 782 -15.91 51.37 -23.54
N ASP A 783 -16.73 51.11 -24.55
CA ASP A 783 -17.77 52.03 -25.03
C ASP A 783 -18.74 52.50 -23.93
N CYS A 784 -19.17 51.60 -23.05
CA CYS A 784 -20.09 51.93 -21.98
C CYS A 784 -19.45 52.70 -20.81
N ALA A 785 -18.12 52.83 -20.79
CA ALA A 785 -17.40 53.31 -19.61
C ALA A 785 -16.97 54.78 -19.72
N PRO A 786 -17.58 55.74 -18.99
CA PRO A 786 -17.08 57.11 -18.92
C PRO A 786 -15.74 57.25 -18.18
N VAL A 787 -15.39 56.30 -17.31
CA VAL A 787 -14.18 56.33 -16.49
C VAL A 787 -13.51 54.97 -16.40
N TYR A 788 -12.19 54.97 -16.24
CA TYR A 788 -11.38 53.79 -16.04
C TYR A 788 -10.29 54.04 -15.00
N ARG A 789 -9.69 52.98 -14.47
CA ARG A 789 -8.55 53.00 -13.56
C ARG A 789 -7.58 51.89 -13.93
N TRP A 790 -6.31 52.22 -14.07
CA TRP A 790 -5.26 51.20 -14.16
C TRP A 790 -4.91 50.66 -12.78
N VAL A 791 -4.89 49.34 -12.64
CA VAL A 791 -4.46 48.62 -11.44
C VAL A 791 -3.11 48.00 -11.71
N ASN A 792 -2.15 48.24 -10.82
CA ASN A 792 -0.81 47.66 -10.92
C ASN A 792 -0.80 46.28 -10.26
N ARG A 793 -0.16 45.31 -10.91
CA ARG A 793 0.06 43.95 -10.39
C ARG A 793 0.55 43.91 -8.94
N ALA A 794 1.45 44.81 -8.56
CA ALA A 794 2.01 44.85 -7.21
C ALA A 794 0.96 45.14 -6.12
N GLN A 795 -0.21 45.65 -6.50
CA GLN A 795 -1.33 45.95 -5.62
C GLN A 795 -2.32 44.79 -5.47
N THR A 796 -2.18 43.73 -6.28
CA THR A 796 -3.07 42.57 -6.34
C THR A 796 -2.35 41.30 -5.89
N THR A 797 -1.74 41.37 -4.71
CA THR A 797 -1.19 40.19 -4.03
C THR A 797 -2.32 39.22 -3.68
N PRO A 798 -2.09 37.89 -3.72
CA PRO A 798 -3.10 36.89 -3.37
C PRO A 798 -3.74 37.17 -2.02
N ASP A 799 -5.06 36.99 -1.94
CA ASP A 799 -5.87 37.16 -0.73
C ASP A 799 -5.89 38.59 -0.11
N VAL A 800 -5.41 39.61 -0.83
CA VAL A 800 -5.45 41.01 -0.38
C VAL A 800 -6.54 41.80 -1.09
N THR A 801 -7.44 42.40 -0.31
CA THR A 801 -8.48 43.31 -0.79
C THR A 801 -7.87 44.64 -1.25
N LEU A 802 -8.13 45.02 -2.49
CA LEU A 802 -7.78 46.30 -3.08
C LEU A 802 -9.02 47.19 -3.22
N ALA A 803 -9.05 48.29 -2.46
CA ALA A 803 -10.10 49.29 -2.58
C ALA A 803 -9.89 50.18 -3.83
N LEU A 804 -10.94 50.31 -4.64
CA LEU A 804 -10.97 51.01 -5.92
C LEU A 804 -11.71 52.36 -5.87
N ASN A 805 -11.69 53.02 -4.72
CA ASN A 805 -12.51 54.23 -4.48
C ASN A 805 -11.89 55.54 -5.02
N THR A 806 -10.61 55.54 -5.42
CA THR A 806 -9.88 56.71 -5.95
C THR A 806 -9.04 56.34 -7.18
N GLY A 807 -8.38 57.30 -7.84
CA GLY A 807 -7.43 57.02 -8.92
C GLY A 807 -8.08 56.72 -10.28
N TRP A 808 -9.29 57.25 -10.50
CA TRP A 808 -10.04 57.14 -11.75
C TRP A 808 -9.61 58.20 -12.75
N TYR A 809 -9.73 57.88 -14.04
CA TYR A 809 -9.44 58.75 -15.19
C TYR A 809 -10.63 58.74 -16.13
N THR A 810 -10.82 59.83 -16.87
CA THR A 810 -11.86 59.95 -17.89
C THR A 810 -11.51 59.17 -19.15
N ASN A 811 -12.45 58.36 -19.66
CA ASN A 811 -12.24 57.52 -20.84
C ASN A 811 -12.46 58.27 -22.17
N TYR A 812 -13.24 59.37 -22.14
CA TYR A 812 -13.60 60.15 -23.33
C TYR A 812 -13.37 61.64 -23.12
N ASN A 813 -13.14 62.36 -24.22
CA ASN A 813 -13.18 63.81 -24.24
C ASN A 813 -14.64 64.29 -24.10
N ALA A 814 -14.93 65.12 -23.09
CA ALA A 814 -16.22 65.77 -22.89
C ALA A 814 -17.42 64.79 -22.92
N HIS A 815 -17.31 63.67 -22.20
CA HIS A 815 -18.42 62.74 -22.02
C HIS A 815 -19.67 63.49 -21.49
N PRO A 816 -20.92 63.15 -21.88
CA PRO A 816 -22.11 63.87 -21.43
C PRO A 816 -22.24 64.04 -19.90
N LEU A 817 -21.77 63.06 -19.13
CA LEU A 817 -21.72 63.12 -17.66
C LEU A 817 -20.50 63.88 -17.10
N LEU A 818 -19.47 64.10 -17.90
CA LEU A 818 -18.22 64.79 -17.53
C LEU A 818 -17.82 65.80 -18.63
N PRO A 819 -18.67 66.79 -18.95
CA PRO A 819 -18.50 67.63 -20.13
C PRO A 819 -17.29 68.58 -20.05
N GLU A 820 -16.82 68.88 -18.83
CA GLU A 820 -15.71 69.81 -18.57
C GLU A 820 -14.33 69.13 -18.56
N LEU A 821 -14.28 67.79 -18.66
CA LEU A 821 -13.04 67.03 -18.59
C LEU A 821 -12.63 66.51 -19.97
N GLY A 822 -11.36 66.74 -20.31
CA GLY A 822 -10.72 66.05 -21.43
C GLY A 822 -10.50 64.58 -21.11
N GLN A 823 -10.13 63.81 -22.11
CA GLN A 823 -9.70 62.41 -21.98
C GLN A 823 -8.44 62.29 -21.10
N ASP A 824 -8.32 61.15 -20.40
CA ASP A 824 -7.21 60.79 -19.50
C ASP A 824 -6.97 61.83 -18.39
N GLN A 825 -7.98 62.64 -18.08
CA GLN A 825 -7.91 63.59 -16.97
C GLN A 825 -8.20 62.85 -15.66
N PRO A 826 -7.36 63.03 -14.63
CA PRO A 826 -7.57 62.39 -13.34
C PRO A 826 -8.83 62.94 -12.69
N LEU A 827 -9.69 62.03 -12.24
CA LEU A 827 -10.89 62.34 -11.48
C LEU A 827 -10.54 62.33 -9.99
N ALA A 828 -10.51 63.52 -9.39
CA ALA A 828 -10.18 63.67 -7.96
C ALA A 828 -11.24 63.02 -7.05
N ASP A 829 -12.49 62.97 -7.50
CA ASP A 829 -13.61 62.38 -6.76
C ASP A 829 -14.63 61.77 -7.73
N LEU A 830 -14.90 60.47 -7.59
CA LEU A 830 -15.86 59.75 -8.42
C LEU A 830 -17.29 60.32 -8.32
N ARG A 831 -17.61 61.04 -7.22
CA ARG A 831 -18.88 61.74 -7.06
C ARG A 831 -19.18 62.74 -8.17
N THR A 832 -18.16 63.25 -8.84
CA THR A 832 -18.32 64.15 -9.99
C THR A 832 -19.02 63.49 -11.18
N LEU A 833 -18.87 62.16 -11.34
CA LEU A 833 -19.55 61.39 -12.39
C LEU A 833 -21.06 61.30 -12.16
N PHE A 834 -21.51 61.38 -10.91
CA PHE A 834 -22.91 61.27 -10.49
C PHE A 834 -23.50 62.61 -10.03
N ALA A 835 -22.92 63.73 -10.49
CA ALA A 835 -23.33 65.06 -10.07
C ALA A 835 -24.67 65.53 -10.69
N THR A 836 -25.05 64.96 -11.84
CA THR A 836 -26.26 65.36 -12.58
C THR A 836 -27.50 64.66 -12.01
N PRO A 837 -28.63 65.36 -11.77
CA PRO A 837 -29.87 64.71 -11.35
C PRO A 837 -30.40 63.77 -12.44
N GLY A 838 -30.88 62.59 -12.05
CA GLY A 838 -31.37 61.56 -12.98
C GLY A 838 -31.26 60.15 -12.41
N HIS A 839 -31.63 59.18 -13.25
CA HIS A 839 -31.54 57.75 -12.96
C HIS A 839 -30.22 57.21 -13.50
N TYR A 840 -29.53 56.39 -12.70
CA TYR A 840 -28.24 55.79 -13.04
C TYR A 840 -28.30 54.28 -12.92
N ALA A 841 -27.70 53.59 -13.89
CA ALA A 841 -27.35 52.17 -13.82
C ALA A 841 -25.85 52.03 -14.03
N VAL A 842 -25.15 51.35 -13.11
CA VAL A 842 -23.68 51.25 -13.10
C VAL A 842 -23.23 49.81 -12.94
N ALA A 843 -22.25 49.39 -13.74
CA ALA A 843 -21.54 48.11 -13.60
C ALA A 843 -20.03 48.37 -13.53
N ALA A 844 -19.32 47.58 -12.72
CA ALA A 844 -17.85 47.55 -12.72
C ALA A 844 -17.38 46.35 -13.54
N LEU A 845 -16.38 46.55 -14.41
CA LEU A 845 -15.73 45.48 -15.14
C LEU A 845 -14.24 45.49 -14.83
N ILE A 846 -13.74 44.36 -14.35
CA ILE A 846 -12.32 44.14 -14.11
C ILE A 846 -11.71 43.50 -15.36
N ASP A 847 -10.53 43.97 -15.73
CA ASP A 847 -9.74 43.45 -16.86
C ASP A 847 -10.57 43.11 -18.11
N PRO A 848 -11.32 44.08 -18.68
CA PRO A 848 -12.24 43.83 -19.78
C PRO A 848 -11.57 43.27 -21.05
N PHE A 849 -10.25 43.42 -21.18
CA PHE A 849 -9.47 42.95 -22.34
C PHE A 849 -8.73 41.63 -22.08
N ASN A 850 -8.91 41.02 -20.91
CA ASN A 850 -8.24 39.76 -20.52
C ASN A 850 -6.71 39.88 -20.66
N LEU A 851 -6.15 40.96 -20.12
CA LEU A 851 -4.70 41.14 -19.98
C LEU A 851 -4.14 40.23 -18.88
N VAL A 852 -4.99 39.78 -17.97
CA VAL A 852 -4.77 38.74 -16.97
C VAL A 852 -5.40 37.46 -17.48
N ALA A 853 -4.61 36.39 -17.58
CA ALA A 853 -5.11 35.09 -17.99
C ALA A 853 -5.76 34.37 -16.81
N GLU A 854 -7.08 34.48 -16.68
CA GLU A 854 -7.89 33.95 -15.55
C GLU A 854 -8.80 32.76 -15.93
N GLY A 855 -8.61 32.19 -17.12
CA GLY A 855 -9.40 31.07 -17.60
C GLY A 855 -10.88 31.39 -17.88
N GLY A 856 -11.74 30.37 -17.82
CA GLY A 856 -13.18 30.49 -18.16
C GLY A 856 -14.03 31.14 -17.07
N LEU A 857 -13.67 30.95 -15.79
CA LEU A 857 -14.40 31.46 -14.63
C LEU A 857 -14.07 32.93 -14.32
N GLY A 858 -12.85 33.41 -14.61
CA GLY A 858 -12.52 34.84 -14.45
C GLY A 858 -13.43 35.76 -15.26
N LYS A 859 -13.98 35.30 -16.38
CA LYS A 859 -14.91 36.08 -17.23
C LYS A 859 -16.22 36.45 -16.53
N THR A 860 -16.69 35.62 -15.60
CA THR A 860 -17.92 35.87 -14.83
C THR A 860 -17.64 36.68 -13.57
N ASN A 861 -16.54 36.36 -12.88
CA ASN A 861 -16.11 37.07 -11.66
C ASN A 861 -15.75 38.54 -11.93
N ASN A 862 -15.15 38.83 -13.09
CA ASN A 862 -14.80 40.17 -13.53
C ASN A 862 -16.01 41.10 -13.79
N ARG A 863 -17.23 40.55 -13.80
CA ARG A 863 -18.50 41.31 -13.89
C ARG A 863 -19.32 41.30 -12.60
N GLY A 864 -18.80 40.70 -11.53
CA GLY A 864 -19.44 40.67 -10.21
C GLY A 864 -20.55 39.64 -10.05
N GLU A 865 -20.66 38.67 -10.98
CA GLU A 865 -21.65 37.58 -10.93
C GLU A 865 -21.45 36.68 -9.71
N ASN A 866 -20.24 36.64 -9.16
CA ASN A 866 -19.92 35.96 -7.90
C ASN A 866 -20.68 36.52 -6.68
N LEU A 867 -21.25 37.73 -6.78
CA LEU A 867 -22.05 38.35 -5.71
C LEU A 867 -23.57 38.19 -5.90
N THR A 868 -24.01 37.49 -6.96
CA THR A 868 -25.42 37.20 -7.22
C THR A 868 -25.68 35.71 -7.04
N GLU A 869 -26.41 35.32 -5.98
CA GLU A 869 -26.73 33.91 -5.72
C GLU A 869 -27.51 33.28 -6.89
N GLY A 870 -26.85 32.40 -7.65
CA GLY A 870 -27.48 31.55 -8.66
C GLY A 870 -27.86 32.23 -9.97
N ASP A 871 -27.40 33.46 -10.23
CA ASP A 871 -27.65 34.20 -11.46
C ASP A 871 -26.36 34.41 -12.26
N THR A 872 -26.44 34.28 -13.59
CA THR A 872 -25.31 34.49 -14.52
C THR A 872 -25.32 35.90 -15.11
N THR A 873 -25.93 36.87 -14.42
CA THR A 873 -26.11 38.24 -14.90
C THR A 873 -25.10 39.20 -14.25
N PRO A 874 -24.52 40.14 -15.02
CA PRO A 874 -23.59 41.14 -14.48
C PRO A 874 -24.18 41.94 -13.32
N LEU A 875 -23.34 42.27 -12.34
CA LEU A 875 -23.73 43.03 -11.16
C LEU A 875 -23.97 44.50 -11.51
N ILE A 876 -25.25 44.89 -11.66
CA ILE A 876 -25.65 46.27 -11.96
C ILE A 876 -26.25 46.94 -10.71
N ARG A 877 -25.72 48.11 -10.34
CA ARG A 877 -26.26 48.98 -9.29
C ARG A 877 -27.12 50.07 -9.90
N ARG A 878 -28.38 50.15 -9.48
CA ARG A 878 -29.34 51.19 -9.90
C ARG A 878 -29.64 52.13 -8.76
N PHE A 879 -29.62 53.43 -9.02
CA PHE A 879 -29.94 54.46 -8.03
C PHE A 879 -30.37 55.77 -8.71
N THR A 880 -31.02 56.66 -7.94
CA THR A 880 -31.56 57.93 -8.42
C THR A 880 -30.97 59.11 -7.66
N ILE A 881 -30.58 60.17 -8.38
CA ILE A 881 -30.07 61.43 -7.81
C ILE A 881 -31.09 62.55 -8.06
N LEU A 882 -31.54 63.21 -6.98
CA LEU A 882 -32.61 64.23 -7.00
C LEU A 882 -32.09 65.68 -6.92
N SER A 883 -30.83 65.90 -6.53
CA SER A 883 -30.29 67.24 -6.23
C SER A 883 -28.77 67.35 -6.49
N THR A 884 -28.32 68.38 -7.21
CA THR A 884 -26.88 68.68 -7.45
C THR A 884 -26.15 69.21 -6.20
N ASN A 885 -24.87 68.86 -6.05
CA ASN A 885 -23.94 69.49 -5.09
C ASN A 885 -23.71 70.98 -5.41
N ARG A 886 -24.31 71.90 -4.63
CA ARG A 886 -23.75 73.25 -4.44
C ARG A 886 -23.11 73.34 -3.06
N LEU A 887 -21.78 73.25 -3.03
CA LEU A 887 -20.97 73.55 -1.85
C LEU A 887 -21.09 75.06 -1.55
N TYR A 888 -21.82 75.45 -0.50
CA TYR A 888 -21.74 76.81 0.04
C TYR A 888 -20.51 76.89 0.97
N LEU A 889 -19.43 77.54 0.51
CA LEU A 889 -18.38 78.04 1.42
C LEU A 889 -18.88 79.36 2.05
N PRO A 890 -18.92 79.51 3.38
CA PRO A 890 -19.23 80.80 3.99
C PRO A 890 -18.02 81.73 3.86
N THR A 891 -18.20 82.83 3.15
CA THR A 891 -17.25 83.95 3.08
C THR A 891 -17.23 84.68 4.43
N VAL A 892 -16.12 84.62 5.16
CA VAL A 892 -15.83 85.59 6.23
C VAL A 892 -15.07 86.75 5.59
N VAL A 893 -15.67 87.95 5.61
CA VAL A 893 -15.01 89.20 5.23
C VAL A 893 -14.57 89.90 6.51
N ARG A 894 -13.24 89.98 6.67
CA ARG A 894 -12.43 90.63 7.74
C ARG A 894 -12.68 90.22 9.19
#